data_AF-A0A8T6PDC0-F1
#
_entry.id   AF-A0A8T6PDC0-F1
#
_cell.length_a   1.000
_cell.length_b   1.000
_cell.length_c   1.000
_cell.angle_alpha   90.00
_cell.angle_beta   90.00
_cell.angle_gamma   90.00
#
_symmetry.space_group_name_H-M   'P 1'
#
loop_
_entity.id
_entity.type
_entity.pdbx_description
1 polymer ?
#
loop_
_entity_poly.entity_id
_entity_poly.type
_entity_poly.pdbx_seq_one_letter_code
_entity_poly.pdbx_strand_id
1 'polypeptide(L)'
;MQKLMTSFHIEPKHIERLLWVVITVLFLAFGTITLGFDDISPGGERFQLEVGDIAPEDIYAPEDRTYISVVRTEERRQEARASTDPVYVDIPDVGPQQLALANDIIEYINLVRSNPYSTPEQKLRDLEAIEALDTLDEATWVSIRDASAARWNRLSEQIILVLERTMRRDIPPDGVENEILALQTRVEASFSDVDEEIIVKFVSPLIVPTIEFDEEATREAQEAAAIVVPQEEISYRDGSLIISKGQEIRPVDMEALRQFGLLQQEVDTARITTGYLVALVLLLGVVVAYIQRFYPEIIHQHSILALLALLFLEFLVGARLFGPDGFDQQFLFPAAALSLLVATMVGAHLAIVITAALAVLVAAMLDTNSVEFAVLTLSGGIAGVLALGQKERPNSYFFAGVVIGLANVGAAISLELLANEDPEFLALMTTAGIAMIGGTFAAGIALVQLGVISSVMNLTTSLRLVELSRPDQPLLQRLLREAPGTFQHSLQVANLAELAAERIGADAPLLRVAATYHDIGKMVNPYFFVENQKGINPHDDINDPLRSARILISHVTDGDRMARRYRLPQRIRDFIREHHGTTQPYFYFKALKLADGDPTKVDIAEYSYPGPIPQTRESAILMLADSIESAARSIQPSNEEEVTKVVNMIFEKKLQEGQLDESGLTLNDLKAIREVFIDTLQGIYHTRIRYPGQEAPSRIAAPETMELPAGSEEASRPRPAAFLEKQPATEPERPSSRDGNQHEQRATHAVEQKRTTQENVPVADKETTEASIAGTVAPPAPRNNQSPSVTEQPTVPASTSENEATASPDDQPESPEQVSTEQEP
;
A
#
# COMPACT_ATOMS: atom_id res chain seq x y z
N MET A 1 6.57 11.19 33.73
CA MET A 1 6.40 12.53 33.12
C MET A 1 6.28 13.64 34.16
N GLN A 2 5.29 13.64 35.05
CA GLN A 2 5.09 14.71 36.06
C GLN A 2 6.28 14.95 36.99
N LYS A 3 7.01 13.88 37.38
CA LYS A 3 8.26 13.96 38.17
C LYS A 3 9.49 14.47 37.38
N LEU A 4 9.49 14.37 36.05
CA LEU A 4 10.54 14.88 35.16
C LEU A 4 10.31 16.36 34.84
N MET A 5 9.04 16.78 34.72
CA MET A 5 8.64 18.17 34.49
C MET A 5 9.07 19.11 35.63
N THR A 6 9.03 18.63 36.88
CA THR A 6 9.44 19.42 38.04
C THR A 6 10.95 19.54 38.22
N SER A 7 11.78 18.64 37.65
CA SER A 7 13.24 18.72 37.83
C SER A 7 13.95 19.55 36.75
N PHE A 8 13.33 19.79 35.59
CA PHE A 8 13.99 20.44 34.44
C PHE A 8 13.43 21.81 34.02
N HIS A 9 12.43 22.38 34.72
CA HIS A 9 11.85 23.70 34.37
C HIS A 9 11.43 23.85 32.89
N ILE A 10 10.98 22.76 32.26
CA ILE A 10 10.56 22.77 30.85
C ILE A 10 9.08 23.20 30.82
N GLU A 11 8.77 24.33 30.19
CA GLU A 11 7.36 24.74 30.02
C GLU A 11 6.58 23.66 29.24
N PRO A 12 5.30 23.39 29.58
CA PRO A 12 4.48 22.37 28.94
C PRO A 12 4.45 22.46 27.41
N LYS A 13 4.49 23.69 26.88
CA LYS A 13 4.50 23.98 25.43
C LYS A 13 5.73 23.42 24.71
N HIS A 14 6.88 23.34 25.37
CA HIS A 14 8.10 22.77 24.77
C HIS A 14 8.04 21.24 24.71
N ILE A 15 7.38 20.61 25.68
CA ILE A 15 7.17 19.15 25.70
C ILE A 15 6.16 18.74 24.62
N GLU A 16 5.09 19.51 24.44
CA GLU A 16 4.11 19.28 23.35
C GLU A 16 4.76 19.43 21.97
N ARG A 17 5.57 20.48 21.76
CA ARG A 17 6.33 20.65 20.51
C ARG A 17 7.29 19.50 20.26
N LEU A 18 8.03 19.05 21.27
CA LEU A 18 8.95 17.93 21.16
C LEU A 18 8.22 16.63 20.82
N LEU A 19 7.08 16.36 21.47
CA LEU A 19 6.25 15.19 21.18
C LEU A 19 5.79 15.19 19.72
N TRP A 20 5.38 16.34 19.19
CA TRP A 20 4.96 16.48 17.80
C TRP A 20 6.09 16.26 16.81
N VAL A 21 7.27 16.81 17.07
CA VAL A 21 8.46 16.51 16.26
C VAL A 21 8.73 15.02 16.22
N VAL A 22 8.67 14.34 17.36
CA VAL A 22 8.86 12.87 17.44
C VAL A 22 7.79 12.13 16.64
N ILE A 23 6.51 12.48 16.79
CA ILE A 23 5.40 11.84 16.04
C ILE A 23 5.59 12.04 14.54
N THR A 24 5.91 13.25 14.09
CA THR A 24 6.16 13.53 12.67
C THR A 24 7.35 12.75 12.15
N VAL A 25 8.46 12.69 12.90
CA VAL A 25 9.64 11.90 12.51
C VAL A 25 9.30 10.41 12.42
N LEU A 26 8.54 9.87 13.38
CA LEU A 26 8.11 8.47 13.35
C LEU A 26 7.18 8.19 12.16
N PHE A 27 6.24 9.09 11.87
CA PHE A 27 5.36 8.99 10.70
C PHE A 27 6.18 8.97 9.41
N LEU A 28 7.13 9.89 9.27
CA LEU A 28 8.00 9.96 8.10
C LEU A 28 8.85 8.70 7.97
N ALA A 29 9.54 8.29 9.05
CA ALA A 29 10.38 7.11 9.05
C ALA A 29 9.60 5.84 8.69
N PHE A 30 8.47 5.59 9.36
CA PHE A 30 7.67 4.39 9.13
C PHE A 30 6.97 4.41 7.77
N GLY A 31 6.50 5.57 7.32
CA GLY A 31 5.94 5.73 5.98
C GLY A 31 6.97 5.44 4.90
N THR A 32 8.18 6.00 5.01
CA THR A 32 9.28 5.74 4.08
C THR A 32 9.70 4.27 4.07
N ILE A 33 9.80 3.64 5.25
CA ILE A 33 10.11 2.19 5.35
C ILE A 33 9.01 1.35 4.68
N THR A 34 7.74 1.72 4.87
CA THR A 34 6.60 1.00 4.26
C THR A 34 6.63 1.11 2.74
N LEU A 35 6.92 2.30 2.20
CA LEU A 35 6.98 2.55 0.77
C LEU A 35 8.15 1.82 0.10
N GLY A 36 9.35 1.90 0.69
CA GLY A 36 10.55 1.27 0.15
C GLY A 36 10.76 -0.18 0.58
N PHE A 37 9.76 -0.87 1.15
CA PHE A 37 10.00 -2.18 1.76
C PHE A 37 10.56 -3.20 0.78
N ASP A 38 10.07 -3.29 -0.46
CA ASP A 38 10.61 -4.24 -1.45
C ASP A 38 11.99 -3.84 -1.99
N ASP A 39 12.23 -2.54 -2.09
CA ASP A 39 13.53 -1.99 -2.51
C ASP A 39 14.60 -2.11 -1.42
N ILE A 40 14.20 -2.16 -0.15
CA ILE A 40 15.07 -2.16 1.03
C ILE A 40 15.18 -3.58 1.64
N SER A 41 14.12 -4.38 1.56
CA SER A 41 14.07 -5.76 2.05
C SER A 41 14.02 -6.70 0.84
N PRO A 42 15.14 -7.37 0.49
CA PRO A 42 15.17 -8.28 -0.65
C PRO A 42 14.29 -9.49 -0.36
N GLY A 43 13.04 -9.44 -0.84
CA GLY A 43 12.07 -10.53 -0.75
C GLY A 43 12.28 -11.66 -1.77
N GLY A 44 13.31 -11.55 -2.61
CA GLY A 44 13.80 -12.63 -3.47
C GLY A 44 15.28 -12.86 -3.23
N GLU A 45 15.74 -14.10 -3.44
CA GLU A 45 17.16 -14.47 -3.45
C GLU A 45 17.86 -13.76 -4.63
N ARG A 46 18.09 -12.45 -4.49
CA ARG A 46 18.87 -11.64 -5.43
C ARG A 46 20.31 -11.69 -4.98
N PHE A 47 21.16 -12.25 -5.82
CA PHE A 47 22.56 -12.48 -5.51
C PHE A 47 23.46 -11.37 -6.07
N GLN A 48 24.45 -10.94 -5.29
CA GLN A 48 25.59 -10.17 -5.79
C GLN A 48 26.69 -11.16 -6.14
N LEU A 49 26.74 -11.57 -7.40
CA LEU A 49 27.71 -12.56 -7.89
C LEU A 49 28.38 -12.03 -9.15
N GLU A 50 29.68 -12.26 -9.26
CA GLU A 50 30.49 -12.00 -10.45
C GLU A 50 30.99 -13.31 -11.07
N VAL A 51 31.45 -13.23 -12.33
CA VAL A 51 32.06 -14.38 -13.00
C VAL A 51 33.36 -14.72 -12.27
N GLY A 52 33.51 -15.99 -11.86
CA GLY A 52 34.63 -16.46 -11.04
C GLY A 52 34.36 -16.55 -9.54
N ASP A 53 33.23 -16.03 -9.06
CA ASP A 53 32.80 -16.25 -7.67
C ASP A 53 32.35 -17.70 -7.44
N ILE A 54 32.41 -18.14 -6.17
CA ILE A 54 31.91 -19.45 -5.77
C ILE A 54 30.47 -19.31 -5.27
N ALA A 55 29.55 -20.05 -5.87
CA ALA A 55 28.14 -20.03 -5.49
C ALA A 55 27.95 -20.40 -4.00
N PRO A 56 27.35 -19.52 -3.18
CA PRO A 56 27.18 -19.76 -1.74
C PRO A 56 26.11 -20.81 -1.42
N GLU A 57 25.16 -21.00 -2.34
CA GLU A 57 24.04 -21.93 -2.25
C GLU A 57 23.57 -22.43 -3.63
N ASP A 58 22.65 -23.39 -3.62
CA ASP A 58 22.04 -23.93 -4.84
C ASP A 58 21.02 -22.90 -5.36
N ILE A 59 21.20 -22.43 -6.60
CA ILE A 59 20.33 -21.43 -7.22
C ILE A 59 19.43 -22.12 -8.24
N TYR A 60 18.11 -21.93 -8.11
CA TYR A 60 17.09 -22.56 -8.96
C TYR A 60 16.38 -21.55 -9.86
N ALA A 61 15.85 -22.03 -11.00
CA ALA A 61 15.04 -21.22 -11.91
C ALA A 61 13.63 -20.99 -11.31
N PRO A 62 13.17 -19.73 -11.20
CA PRO A 62 11.86 -19.40 -10.60
C PRO A 62 10.66 -19.65 -11.52
N GLU A 63 10.88 -19.81 -12.82
CA GLU A 63 9.84 -20.04 -13.82
C GLU A 63 10.43 -20.73 -15.06
N ASP A 64 9.55 -21.27 -15.92
CA ASP A 64 9.93 -21.78 -17.24
C ASP A 64 10.42 -20.63 -18.13
N ARG A 65 11.64 -20.71 -18.66
CA ARG A 65 12.17 -19.70 -19.59
C ARG A 65 13.10 -20.33 -20.61
N THR A 66 12.91 -19.93 -21.86
CA THR A 66 13.78 -20.28 -22.99
C THR A 66 14.29 -18.99 -23.62
N TYR A 67 15.60 -18.89 -23.80
CA TYR A 67 16.23 -17.73 -24.42
C TYR A 67 17.42 -18.14 -25.29
N ILE A 68 17.78 -17.28 -26.24
CA ILE A 68 18.95 -17.45 -27.09
C ILE A 68 20.20 -17.04 -26.29
N SER A 69 21.10 -18.00 -26.04
CA SER A 69 22.33 -17.76 -25.29
C SER A 69 23.43 -17.23 -26.21
N VAL A 70 23.85 -15.98 -25.98
CA VAL A 70 24.94 -15.35 -26.73
C VAL A 70 26.26 -16.01 -26.35
N VAL A 71 26.44 -16.31 -25.07
CA VAL A 71 27.67 -16.93 -24.54
C VAL A 71 27.89 -18.30 -25.15
N ARG A 72 26.89 -19.18 -25.08
CA ARG A 72 26.98 -20.55 -25.61
C ARG A 72 27.11 -20.57 -27.14
N THR A 73 26.43 -19.64 -27.82
CA THR A 73 26.58 -19.49 -29.27
C THR A 73 28.01 -19.11 -29.64
N GLU A 74 28.66 -18.21 -28.89
CA GLU A 74 30.05 -17.81 -29.16
C GLU A 74 31.05 -18.92 -28.79
N GLU A 75 30.84 -19.67 -27.71
CA GLU A 75 31.65 -20.85 -27.39
C GLU A 75 31.66 -21.86 -28.55
N ARG A 76 30.48 -22.18 -29.11
CA ARG A 76 30.37 -23.06 -30.29
C ARG A 76 31.03 -22.49 -31.55
N ARG A 77 30.98 -21.17 -31.74
CA ARG A 77 31.68 -20.51 -32.85
C ARG A 77 33.19 -20.61 -32.69
N GLN A 78 33.71 -20.47 -31.49
CA GLN A 78 35.13 -20.65 -31.21
C GLN A 78 35.57 -22.09 -31.41
N GLU A 79 34.77 -23.08 -30.98
CA GLU A 79 35.00 -24.50 -31.28
C GLU A 79 35.03 -24.75 -32.79
N ALA A 80 34.08 -24.19 -33.54
CA ALA A 80 34.03 -24.32 -35.00
C ALA A 80 35.30 -23.75 -35.66
N ARG A 81 35.74 -22.56 -35.26
CA ARG A 81 37.01 -21.96 -35.71
C ARG A 81 38.19 -22.87 -35.41
N ALA A 82 38.30 -23.36 -34.17
CA ALA A 82 39.42 -24.19 -33.73
C ALA A 82 39.46 -25.57 -34.42
N SER A 83 38.29 -26.09 -34.83
CA SER A 83 38.15 -27.37 -35.54
C SER A 83 38.31 -27.27 -37.07
N THR A 84 38.53 -26.07 -37.62
CA THR A 84 38.69 -25.88 -39.06
C THR A 84 40.12 -26.22 -39.48
N ASP A 85 40.25 -27.14 -40.44
CA ASP A 85 41.55 -27.56 -40.97
C ASP A 85 42.30 -26.39 -41.64
N PRO A 86 43.64 -26.30 -41.50
CA PRO A 86 44.48 -25.34 -42.22
C PRO A 86 44.32 -25.45 -43.74
N VAL A 87 44.30 -24.30 -44.43
CA VAL A 87 44.24 -24.23 -45.89
C VAL A 87 45.66 -24.07 -46.45
N TYR A 88 46.00 -24.92 -47.42
CA TYR A 88 47.28 -24.88 -48.14
C TYR A 88 47.05 -24.50 -49.61
N VAL A 89 48.00 -23.76 -50.19
CA VAL A 89 47.97 -23.30 -51.58
C VAL A 89 49.21 -23.76 -52.34
N ASP A 90 49.06 -24.03 -53.63
CA ASP A 90 50.16 -24.45 -54.50
C ASP A 90 51.20 -23.34 -54.65
N ILE A 91 52.48 -23.67 -54.45
CA ILE A 91 53.59 -22.77 -54.75
C ILE A 91 53.83 -22.82 -56.27
N PRO A 92 53.58 -21.74 -57.02
CA PRO A 92 53.64 -21.77 -58.47
C PRO A 92 55.05 -22.11 -58.98
N ASP A 93 55.12 -22.91 -60.05
CA ASP A 93 56.33 -23.18 -60.83
C ASP A 93 57.48 -23.89 -60.08
N VAL A 94 57.33 -24.30 -58.82
CA VAL A 94 58.40 -24.96 -58.04
C VAL A 94 58.82 -26.29 -58.66
N GLY A 95 57.86 -27.15 -59.01
CA GLY A 95 58.17 -28.42 -59.67
C GLY A 95 58.91 -28.26 -61.01
N PRO A 96 58.41 -27.43 -61.93
CA PRO A 96 59.13 -27.07 -63.16
C PRO A 96 60.52 -26.48 -62.92
N GLN A 97 60.71 -25.64 -61.90
CA GLN A 97 62.01 -25.05 -61.56
C GLN A 97 63.01 -26.10 -61.08
N GLN A 98 62.61 -27.04 -60.20
CA GLN A 98 63.48 -28.14 -59.77
C GLN A 98 63.83 -29.07 -60.93
N LEU A 99 62.89 -29.31 -61.86
CA LEU A 99 63.15 -30.08 -63.06
C LEU A 99 64.15 -29.38 -64.00
N ALA A 100 64.04 -28.06 -64.15
CA ALA A 100 65.01 -27.26 -64.92
C ALA A 100 66.40 -27.32 -64.27
N LEU A 101 66.48 -27.13 -62.95
CA LEU A 101 67.73 -27.25 -62.19
C LEU A 101 68.38 -28.63 -62.35
N ALA A 102 67.60 -29.71 -62.26
CA ALA A 102 68.10 -31.06 -62.49
C ALA A 102 68.68 -31.25 -63.90
N ASN A 103 68.01 -30.70 -64.93
CA ASN A 103 68.50 -30.74 -66.30
C ASN A 103 69.80 -29.94 -66.47
N ASP A 104 69.89 -28.75 -65.88
CA ASP A 104 71.10 -27.91 -65.92
C ASP A 104 72.30 -28.61 -65.25
N ILE A 105 72.06 -29.28 -64.11
CA ILE A 105 73.09 -30.08 -63.43
C ILE A 105 73.53 -31.25 -64.31
N ILE A 106 72.59 -31.99 -64.90
CA ILE A 106 72.90 -33.11 -65.81
C ILE A 106 73.71 -32.61 -67.02
N GLU A 107 73.36 -31.47 -67.60
CA GLU A 107 74.10 -30.86 -68.71
C GLU A 107 75.53 -30.47 -68.30
N TYR A 108 75.69 -29.87 -67.12
CA TYR A 108 77.01 -29.55 -66.58
C TYR A 108 77.85 -30.82 -66.35
N ILE A 109 77.27 -31.87 -65.78
CA ILE A 109 77.94 -33.17 -65.62
C ILE A 109 78.35 -33.74 -66.99
N ASN A 110 77.51 -33.64 -68.01
CA ASN A 110 77.85 -34.05 -69.38
C ASN A 110 79.06 -33.28 -69.94
N LEU A 111 79.13 -31.97 -69.72
CA LEU A 111 80.25 -31.12 -70.13
C LEU A 111 81.56 -31.54 -69.45
N VAL A 112 81.54 -31.76 -68.14
CA VAL A 112 82.73 -32.17 -67.36
C VAL A 112 83.21 -33.55 -67.79
N ARG A 113 82.29 -34.51 -67.97
CA ARG A 113 82.61 -35.88 -68.39
C ARG A 113 83.23 -35.93 -69.78
N SER A 114 82.68 -35.17 -70.73
CA SER A 114 83.09 -35.19 -72.14
C SER A 114 84.33 -34.34 -72.44
N ASN A 115 84.79 -33.48 -71.51
CA ASN A 115 85.97 -32.63 -71.70
C ASN A 115 87.26 -33.48 -71.89
N PRO A 116 87.90 -33.47 -73.07
CA PRO A 116 89.10 -34.28 -73.33
C PRO A 116 90.38 -33.67 -72.76
N TYR A 117 90.33 -32.43 -72.25
CA TYR A 117 91.50 -31.67 -71.77
C TYR A 117 91.66 -31.68 -70.25
N SER A 118 90.69 -32.20 -69.49
CA SER A 118 90.75 -32.30 -68.02
C SER A 118 91.29 -33.65 -67.54
N THR A 119 92.15 -33.65 -66.50
CA THR A 119 92.58 -34.90 -65.84
C THR A 119 91.44 -35.53 -65.03
N PRO A 120 91.51 -36.83 -64.69
CA PRO A 120 90.49 -37.47 -63.85
C PRO A 120 90.26 -36.79 -62.49
N GLU A 121 91.32 -36.23 -61.90
CA GLU A 121 91.27 -35.47 -60.64
C GLU A 121 90.65 -34.09 -60.84
N GLN A 122 90.87 -33.45 -61.99
CA GLN A 122 90.24 -32.18 -62.32
C GLN A 122 88.73 -32.36 -62.53
N LYS A 123 88.31 -33.41 -63.25
CA LYS A 123 86.90 -33.73 -63.47
C LYS A 123 86.17 -34.02 -62.16
N LEU A 124 86.80 -34.73 -61.23
CA LEU A 124 86.19 -35.03 -59.94
C LEU A 124 85.95 -33.76 -59.13
N ARG A 125 86.93 -32.85 -59.07
CA ARG A 125 86.79 -31.54 -58.40
C ARG A 125 85.71 -30.67 -59.03
N ASP A 126 85.63 -30.65 -60.36
CA ASP A 126 84.61 -29.88 -61.07
C ASP A 126 83.19 -30.43 -60.80
N LEU A 127 83.03 -31.76 -60.63
CA LEU A 127 81.76 -32.38 -60.23
C LEU A 127 81.40 -32.13 -58.77
N GLU A 128 82.37 -32.24 -57.85
CA GLU A 128 82.18 -31.95 -56.42
C GLU A 128 81.83 -30.47 -56.14
N ALA A 129 82.11 -29.58 -57.09
CA ALA A 129 81.76 -28.17 -57.00
C ALA A 129 80.26 -27.88 -57.24
N ILE A 130 79.44 -28.89 -57.58
CA ILE A 130 77.99 -28.73 -57.75
C ILE A 130 77.35 -28.61 -56.36
N GLU A 131 77.16 -27.36 -55.90
CA GLU A 131 76.63 -27.06 -54.56
C GLU A 131 75.25 -27.69 -54.28
N ALA A 132 74.42 -27.86 -55.31
CA ALA A 132 73.10 -28.48 -55.19
C ALA A 132 73.13 -29.98 -54.86
N LEU A 133 74.30 -30.63 -54.97
CA LEU A 133 74.51 -32.07 -54.74
C LEU A 133 75.64 -32.35 -53.73
N ASP A 134 75.80 -31.46 -52.76
CA ASP A 134 76.80 -31.56 -51.68
C ASP A 134 76.68 -32.82 -50.80
N THR A 135 75.53 -33.49 -50.85
CA THR A 135 75.24 -34.75 -50.16
C THR A 135 75.82 -36.00 -50.83
N LEU A 136 76.33 -35.90 -52.07
CA LEU A 136 76.96 -37.02 -52.77
C LEU A 136 78.38 -37.27 -52.23
N ASP A 137 78.68 -38.52 -51.88
CA ASP A 137 80.03 -38.92 -51.46
C ASP A 137 80.99 -39.07 -52.65
N GLU A 138 82.29 -39.03 -52.36
CA GLU A 138 83.36 -39.15 -53.36
C GLU A 138 83.22 -40.45 -54.19
N ALA A 139 82.77 -41.55 -53.56
CA ALA A 139 82.53 -42.83 -54.24
C ALA A 139 81.43 -42.72 -55.31
N THR A 140 80.37 -41.98 -55.01
CA THR A 140 79.27 -41.70 -55.93
C THR A 140 79.75 -40.84 -57.10
N TRP A 141 80.52 -39.79 -56.84
CA TRP A 141 81.07 -38.93 -57.89
C TRP A 141 82.03 -39.68 -58.83
N VAL A 142 82.86 -40.59 -58.29
CA VAL A 142 83.70 -41.48 -59.09
C VAL A 142 82.86 -42.41 -59.97
N SER A 143 81.79 -42.99 -59.42
CA SER A 143 80.85 -43.87 -60.17
C SER A 143 80.13 -43.12 -61.28
N ILE A 144 79.75 -41.86 -61.04
CA ILE A 144 79.23 -40.95 -62.07
C ILE A 144 80.32 -40.73 -63.11
N ARG A 145 81.48 -40.16 -62.77
CA ARG A 145 82.58 -39.83 -63.69
C ARG A 145 82.92 -40.99 -64.64
N ASP A 146 83.06 -42.20 -64.12
CA ASP A 146 83.53 -43.38 -64.85
C ASP A 146 82.42 -44.16 -65.57
N ALA A 147 81.15 -43.75 -65.42
CA ALA A 147 80.04 -44.42 -66.13
C ALA A 147 80.21 -44.35 -67.67
N SER A 148 79.72 -45.37 -68.38
CA SER A 148 79.62 -45.28 -69.84
C SER A 148 78.54 -44.28 -70.24
N ALA A 149 78.65 -43.68 -71.43
CA ALA A 149 77.63 -42.75 -71.94
C ALA A 149 76.21 -43.38 -71.93
N ALA A 150 76.10 -44.68 -72.23
CA ALA A 150 74.83 -45.40 -72.19
C ALA A 150 74.30 -45.66 -70.77
N ARG A 151 75.16 -45.76 -69.75
CA ARG A 151 74.75 -45.88 -68.34
C ARG A 151 74.31 -44.53 -67.79
N TRP A 152 75.07 -43.48 -68.07
CA TRP A 152 74.76 -42.12 -67.60
C TRP A 152 73.47 -41.55 -68.21
N ASN A 153 73.22 -41.78 -69.50
CA ASN A 153 71.96 -41.34 -70.12
C ASN A 153 70.74 -42.00 -69.47
N ARG A 154 70.80 -43.30 -69.16
CA ARG A 154 69.72 -44.01 -68.46
C ARG A 154 69.52 -43.51 -67.02
N LEU A 155 70.60 -43.22 -66.30
CA LEU A 155 70.53 -42.60 -64.97
C LEU A 155 69.88 -41.21 -65.04
N SER A 156 70.31 -40.38 -66.01
CA SER A 156 69.79 -39.02 -66.21
C SER A 156 68.30 -39.02 -66.52
N GLU A 157 67.83 -39.90 -67.42
CA GLU A 157 66.41 -40.05 -67.74
C GLU A 157 65.58 -40.44 -66.51
N GLN A 158 66.08 -41.35 -65.66
CA GLN A 158 65.37 -41.73 -64.43
C GLN A 158 65.39 -40.65 -63.36
N ILE A 159 66.50 -39.93 -63.19
CA ILE A 159 66.58 -38.79 -62.25
C ILE A 159 65.47 -37.79 -62.56
N ILE A 160 65.31 -37.43 -63.84
CA ILE A 160 64.26 -36.52 -64.30
C ILE A 160 62.87 -37.09 -64.04
N LEU A 161 62.62 -38.37 -64.38
CA LEU A 161 61.32 -39.01 -64.18
C LEU A 161 60.92 -39.13 -62.70
N VAL A 162 61.86 -39.48 -61.83
CA VAL A 162 61.62 -39.64 -60.38
C VAL A 162 61.39 -38.27 -59.74
N LEU A 163 62.17 -37.27 -60.11
CA LEU A 163 61.97 -35.90 -59.64
C LEU A 163 60.63 -35.33 -60.13
N GLU A 164 60.29 -35.49 -61.41
CA GLU A 164 59.01 -35.02 -61.97
C GLU A 164 57.81 -35.67 -61.26
N ARG A 165 57.85 -36.99 -61.02
CA ARG A 165 56.77 -37.68 -60.31
C ARG A 165 56.62 -37.23 -58.86
N THR A 166 57.74 -36.91 -58.21
CA THR A 166 57.75 -36.48 -56.81
C THR A 166 57.24 -35.04 -56.69
N MET A 167 57.76 -34.13 -57.51
CA MET A 167 57.41 -32.71 -57.50
C MET A 167 56.02 -32.37 -58.07
N ARG A 168 55.29 -33.36 -58.61
CA ARG A 168 53.87 -33.24 -59.01
C ARG A 168 52.90 -33.49 -57.85
N ARG A 169 53.39 -33.91 -56.67
CA ARG A 169 52.57 -34.16 -55.48
C ARG A 169 52.48 -32.91 -54.63
N ASP A 170 51.49 -32.85 -53.77
CA ASP A 170 51.33 -31.80 -52.77
C ASP A 170 52.23 -32.16 -51.58
N ILE A 171 53.36 -31.46 -51.46
CA ILE A 171 54.41 -31.69 -50.46
C ILE A 171 54.38 -30.48 -49.53
N PRO A 172 53.80 -30.60 -48.32
CA PRO A 172 53.88 -29.55 -47.33
C PRO A 172 55.29 -29.44 -46.75
N PRO A 173 55.63 -28.32 -46.08
CA PRO A 173 56.96 -28.12 -45.49
C PRO A 173 57.44 -29.24 -44.56
N ASP A 174 56.53 -29.85 -43.81
CA ASP A 174 56.78 -30.99 -42.90
C ASP A 174 56.70 -32.36 -43.60
N GLY A 175 56.29 -32.40 -44.87
CA GLY A 175 56.12 -33.62 -45.68
C GLY A 175 57.34 -34.02 -46.52
N VAL A 176 58.34 -33.14 -46.67
CA VAL A 176 59.52 -33.36 -47.56
C VAL A 176 60.30 -34.63 -47.18
N GLU A 177 60.52 -34.87 -45.89
CA GLU A 177 61.29 -36.04 -45.43
C GLU A 177 60.61 -37.37 -45.77
N ASN A 178 59.28 -37.41 -45.69
CA ASN A 178 58.49 -38.59 -46.06
C ASN A 178 58.60 -38.88 -47.57
N GLU A 179 58.64 -37.84 -48.39
CA GLU A 179 58.79 -37.96 -49.84
C GLU A 179 60.20 -38.42 -50.24
N ILE A 180 61.24 -37.98 -49.52
CA ILE A 180 62.63 -38.47 -49.66
C ILE A 180 62.72 -39.97 -49.33
N LEU A 181 62.13 -40.41 -48.21
CA LEU A 181 62.13 -41.83 -47.82
C LEU A 181 61.39 -42.72 -48.84
N ALA A 182 60.39 -42.18 -49.53
CA ALA A 182 59.64 -42.89 -50.55
C ALA A 182 60.39 -43.04 -51.89
N LEU A 183 61.51 -42.32 -52.10
CA LEU A 183 62.24 -42.32 -53.38
C LEU A 183 62.72 -43.71 -53.81
N GLN A 184 63.19 -44.54 -52.88
CA GLN A 184 63.65 -45.92 -53.16
C GLN A 184 62.58 -46.75 -53.87
N THR A 185 61.31 -46.56 -53.48
CA THR A 185 60.17 -47.27 -54.09
C THR A 185 59.76 -46.74 -55.46
N ARG A 186 60.30 -45.58 -55.87
CA ARG A 186 59.95 -44.89 -57.12
C ARG A 186 60.98 -45.10 -58.23
N VAL A 187 62.17 -45.58 -57.90
CA VAL A 187 63.20 -45.95 -58.88
C VAL A 187 62.79 -47.24 -59.59
N GLU A 188 63.05 -47.32 -60.90
CA GLU A 188 62.74 -48.51 -61.68
C GLU A 188 63.59 -49.71 -61.22
N ALA A 189 62.97 -50.86 -61.00
CA ALA A 189 63.64 -52.07 -60.49
C ALA A 189 64.72 -52.69 -61.41
N SER A 190 64.92 -52.12 -62.61
CA SER A 190 65.93 -52.55 -63.58
C SER A 190 67.32 -51.96 -63.31
N PHE A 191 67.44 -51.00 -62.38
CA PHE A 191 68.70 -50.39 -61.95
C PHE A 191 69.39 -51.24 -60.86
N SER A 192 70.72 -51.16 -60.81
CA SER A 192 71.50 -51.82 -59.74
C SER A 192 71.41 -51.03 -58.43
N ASP A 193 71.67 -51.66 -57.28
CA ASP A 193 71.68 -50.99 -55.97
C ASP A 193 72.55 -49.72 -55.95
N VAL A 194 73.68 -49.75 -56.65
CA VAL A 194 74.59 -48.60 -56.81
C VAL A 194 73.98 -47.50 -57.68
N ASP A 195 73.25 -47.86 -58.74
CA ASP A 195 72.58 -46.90 -59.61
C ASP A 195 71.33 -46.29 -58.95
N GLU A 196 70.59 -47.08 -58.16
CA GLU A 196 69.48 -46.61 -57.34
C GLU A 196 69.96 -45.60 -56.30
N GLU A 197 71.05 -45.89 -55.60
CA GLU A 197 71.65 -44.99 -54.63
C GLU A 197 72.07 -43.65 -55.28
N ILE A 198 72.61 -43.69 -56.50
CA ILE A 198 72.93 -42.48 -57.28
C ILE A 198 71.67 -41.66 -57.56
N ILE A 199 70.58 -42.30 -58.03
CA ILE A 199 69.33 -41.61 -58.37
C ILE A 199 68.72 -40.99 -57.11
N VAL A 200 68.64 -41.75 -56.01
CA VAL A 200 68.05 -41.26 -54.74
C VAL A 200 68.86 -40.10 -54.18
N LYS A 201 70.19 -40.23 -54.08
CA LYS A 201 71.04 -39.15 -53.55
C LYS A 201 71.05 -37.92 -54.47
N PHE A 202 70.87 -38.09 -55.79
CA PHE A 202 70.75 -36.96 -56.72
C PHE A 202 69.41 -36.23 -56.57
N VAL A 203 68.31 -36.97 -56.46
CA VAL A 203 66.96 -36.38 -56.41
C VAL A 203 66.64 -35.79 -55.03
N SER A 204 67.14 -36.39 -53.94
CA SER A 204 66.84 -35.97 -52.56
C SER A 204 67.01 -34.47 -52.28
N PRO A 205 68.14 -33.82 -52.62
CA PRO A 205 68.33 -32.39 -52.36
C PRO A 205 67.48 -31.47 -53.25
N LEU A 206 66.85 -32.00 -54.30
CA LEU A 206 66.00 -31.26 -55.23
C LEU A 206 64.50 -31.34 -54.87
N ILE A 207 64.14 -32.10 -53.83
CA ILE A 207 62.77 -32.14 -53.32
C ILE A 207 62.58 -30.96 -52.36
N VAL A 208 61.66 -30.08 -52.72
CA VAL A 208 61.25 -28.93 -51.90
C VAL A 208 59.73 -28.93 -51.75
N PRO A 209 59.17 -28.18 -50.78
CA PRO A 209 57.72 -28.07 -50.62
C PRO A 209 57.07 -27.55 -51.90
N THR A 210 55.92 -28.11 -52.27
CA THR A 210 55.13 -27.70 -53.45
C THR A 210 53.85 -26.97 -53.06
N ILE A 211 53.47 -27.01 -51.78
CA ILE A 211 52.36 -26.25 -51.21
C ILE A 211 52.85 -25.44 -49.98
N GLU A 212 52.26 -24.28 -49.74
CA GLU A 212 52.51 -23.44 -48.58
C GLU A 212 51.22 -23.13 -47.79
N PHE A 213 51.37 -22.81 -46.51
CA PHE A 213 50.24 -22.48 -45.64
C PHE A 213 49.72 -21.07 -45.97
N ASP A 214 48.42 -20.96 -46.26
CA ASP A 214 47.74 -19.68 -46.49
C ASP A 214 47.00 -19.26 -45.22
N GLU A 215 47.59 -18.31 -44.50
CA GLU A 215 47.03 -17.76 -43.26
C GLU A 215 45.69 -17.04 -43.51
N GLU A 216 45.56 -16.36 -44.65
CA GLU A 216 44.37 -15.59 -44.98
C GLU A 216 43.22 -16.49 -45.39
N ALA A 217 43.45 -17.46 -46.27
CA ALA A 217 42.45 -18.45 -46.64
C ALA A 217 42.01 -19.33 -45.46
N THR A 218 42.94 -19.66 -44.54
CA THR A 218 42.60 -20.38 -43.31
C THR A 218 41.71 -19.54 -42.39
N ARG A 219 42.02 -18.24 -42.22
CA ARG A 219 41.18 -17.33 -41.43
C ARG A 219 39.78 -17.18 -42.03
N GLU A 220 39.68 -17.02 -43.34
CA GLU A 220 38.39 -16.95 -44.04
C GLU A 220 37.57 -18.24 -43.86
N ALA A 221 38.21 -19.41 -43.93
CA ALA A 221 37.54 -20.69 -43.68
C ALA A 221 37.05 -20.80 -42.23
N GLN A 222 37.85 -20.36 -41.25
CA GLN A 222 37.47 -20.30 -39.84
C GLN A 222 36.27 -19.36 -39.58
N GLU A 223 36.25 -18.19 -40.23
CA GLU A 223 35.14 -17.24 -40.13
C GLU A 223 33.87 -17.78 -40.78
N ALA A 224 33.98 -18.39 -41.96
CA ALA A 224 32.85 -19.04 -42.62
C ALA A 224 32.26 -20.17 -41.76
N ALA A 225 33.10 -20.98 -41.11
CA ALA A 225 32.67 -22.02 -40.18
C ALA A 225 31.92 -21.44 -38.96
N ALA A 226 32.36 -20.30 -38.43
CA ALA A 226 31.68 -19.63 -37.31
C ALA A 226 30.32 -19.03 -37.70
N ILE A 227 30.17 -18.51 -38.92
CA ILE A 227 28.92 -17.89 -39.39
C ILE A 227 27.78 -18.91 -39.50
N VAL A 228 28.08 -20.15 -39.88
CA VAL A 228 27.08 -21.21 -40.11
C VAL A 228 26.58 -21.83 -38.78
N VAL A 229 27.24 -21.54 -37.65
CA VAL A 229 26.80 -22.02 -36.33
C VAL A 229 25.43 -21.42 -35.98
N PRO A 230 24.38 -22.24 -35.79
CA PRO A 230 23.06 -21.76 -35.40
C PRO A 230 23.09 -21.15 -34.00
N GLN A 231 22.17 -20.23 -33.73
CA GLN A 231 21.99 -19.69 -32.39
C GLN A 231 21.55 -20.80 -31.43
N GLU A 232 22.22 -20.90 -30.28
CA GLU A 232 21.92 -21.91 -29.26
C GLU A 232 20.84 -21.39 -28.29
N GLU A 233 19.77 -22.14 -28.14
CA GLU A 233 18.72 -21.87 -27.14
C GLU A 233 18.98 -22.67 -25.86
N ILE A 234 18.90 -22.00 -24.71
CA ILE A 234 18.92 -22.64 -23.40
C ILE A 234 17.51 -22.57 -22.83
N SER A 235 17.02 -23.71 -22.34
CA SER A 235 15.71 -23.83 -21.71
C SER A 235 15.88 -24.35 -20.29
N TYR A 236 15.30 -23.62 -19.34
CA TYR A 236 15.19 -24.01 -17.94
C TYR A 236 13.71 -24.22 -17.62
N ARG A 237 13.45 -25.24 -16.79
CA ARG A 237 12.12 -25.47 -16.22
C ARG A 237 12.03 -24.86 -14.83
N ASP A 238 10.84 -24.52 -14.40
CA ASP A 238 10.53 -24.13 -13.02
C ASP A 238 11.14 -25.15 -12.04
N GLY A 239 11.87 -24.63 -11.05
CA GLY A 239 12.57 -25.40 -10.03
C GLY A 239 13.81 -26.17 -10.52
N SER A 240 14.24 -25.99 -11.76
CA SER A 240 15.49 -26.59 -12.25
C SER A 240 16.72 -25.87 -11.69
N LEU A 241 17.79 -26.62 -11.40
CA LEU A 241 19.02 -26.08 -10.85
C LEU A 241 19.78 -25.31 -11.93
N ILE A 242 20.07 -24.03 -11.66
CA ILE A 242 20.92 -23.18 -12.50
C ILE A 242 22.39 -23.34 -12.07
N ILE A 243 22.68 -23.16 -10.78
CA ILE A 243 24.05 -23.22 -10.23
C ILE A 243 24.05 -24.06 -8.95
N SER A 244 25.00 -24.99 -8.85
CA SER A 244 25.18 -25.78 -7.62
C SER A 244 26.02 -25.03 -6.58
N LYS A 245 25.74 -25.23 -5.30
CA LYS A 245 26.54 -24.72 -4.19
C LYS A 245 27.99 -25.18 -4.30
N GLY A 246 28.92 -24.23 -4.21
CA GLY A 246 30.35 -24.49 -4.32
C GLY A 246 30.87 -24.57 -5.76
N GLN A 247 30.01 -24.40 -6.77
CA GLN A 247 30.41 -24.28 -8.17
C GLN A 247 30.95 -22.87 -8.45
N GLU A 248 32.02 -22.78 -9.24
CA GLU A 248 32.50 -21.50 -9.78
C GLU A 248 31.56 -20.99 -10.87
N ILE A 249 31.21 -19.71 -10.81
CA ILE A 249 30.22 -19.09 -11.69
C ILE A 249 30.83 -18.81 -13.05
N ARG A 250 30.32 -19.50 -14.08
CA ARG A 250 30.77 -19.32 -15.47
C ARG A 250 29.97 -18.22 -16.18
N PRO A 251 30.47 -17.68 -17.30
CA PRO A 251 29.74 -16.68 -18.08
C PRO A 251 28.33 -17.12 -18.51
N VAL A 252 28.12 -18.41 -18.82
CA VAL A 252 26.80 -18.95 -19.18
C VAL A 252 25.84 -18.97 -17.98
N ASP A 253 26.36 -19.23 -16.78
CA ASP A 253 25.60 -19.25 -15.55
C ASP A 253 25.18 -17.79 -15.19
N MET A 254 26.09 -16.83 -15.39
CA MET A 254 25.82 -15.39 -15.24
C MET A 254 24.76 -14.87 -16.23
N GLU A 255 24.81 -15.33 -17.48
CA GLU A 255 23.77 -15.03 -18.46
C GLU A 255 22.40 -15.55 -18.01
N ALA A 256 22.34 -16.78 -17.49
CA ALA A 256 21.09 -17.33 -16.93
C ALA A 256 20.57 -16.49 -15.76
N LEU A 257 21.43 -16.13 -14.78
CA LEU A 257 21.04 -15.27 -13.65
C LEU A 257 20.50 -13.91 -14.10
N ARG A 258 21.09 -13.30 -15.14
CA ARG A 258 20.58 -12.06 -15.75
C ARG A 258 19.22 -12.25 -16.41
N GLN A 259 19.07 -13.32 -17.18
CA GLN A 259 17.81 -13.63 -17.84
C GLN A 259 16.70 -13.89 -16.83
N PHE A 260 16.99 -14.47 -15.66
CA PHE A 260 16.00 -14.65 -14.60
C PHE A 260 15.83 -13.45 -13.65
N GLY A 261 16.60 -12.36 -13.83
CA GLY A 261 16.55 -11.22 -12.92
C GLY A 261 17.01 -11.54 -11.48
N LEU A 262 17.82 -12.59 -11.32
CA LEU A 262 18.31 -13.08 -10.03
C LEU A 262 19.56 -12.32 -9.55
N LEU A 263 20.12 -11.45 -10.39
CA LEU A 263 21.20 -10.56 -9.97
C LEU A 263 20.64 -9.34 -9.26
N GLN A 264 21.20 -9.02 -8.10
CA GLN A 264 20.93 -7.76 -7.44
C GLN A 264 21.54 -6.64 -8.30
N GLN A 265 20.70 -5.81 -8.93
CA GLN A 265 21.17 -4.53 -9.44
C GLN A 265 21.69 -3.73 -8.24
N GLU A 266 22.76 -2.94 -8.39
CA GLU A 266 23.14 -1.95 -7.37
C GLU A 266 22.00 -0.92 -7.28
N VAL A 267 21.00 -1.25 -6.47
CA VAL A 267 19.92 -0.34 -6.15
C VAL A 267 20.53 0.69 -5.23
N ASP A 268 20.61 1.95 -5.69
CA ASP A 268 20.95 3.08 -4.84
C ASP A 268 19.80 3.27 -3.83
N THR A 269 19.83 2.46 -2.78
CA THR A 269 18.83 2.44 -1.70
C THR A 269 18.72 3.82 -1.05
N ALA A 270 19.83 4.58 -1.01
CA ALA A 270 19.82 5.96 -0.53
C ALA A 270 19.00 6.86 -1.44
N ARG A 271 19.18 6.78 -2.78
CA ARG A 271 18.36 7.52 -3.75
C ARG A 271 16.88 7.16 -3.67
N ILE A 272 16.53 5.88 -3.61
CA ILE A 272 15.14 5.42 -3.54
C ILE A 272 14.48 5.86 -2.22
N THR A 273 15.14 5.60 -1.09
CA THR A 273 14.66 6.02 0.24
C THR A 273 14.48 7.54 0.30
N THR A 274 15.42 8.30 -0.27
CA THR A 274 15.31 9.77 -0.36
C THR A 274 14.12 10.18 -1.22
N GLY A 275 13.88 9.51 -2.35
CA GLY A 275 12.72 9.74 -3.21
C GLY A 275 11.40 9.57 -2.45
N TYR A 276 11.22 8.45 -1.75
CA TYR A 276 10.04 8.19 -0.94
C TYR A 276 9.87 9.18 0.22
N LEU A 277 10.97 9.54 0.90
CA LEU A 277 10.95 10.56 1.95
C LEU A 277 10.50 11.93 1.41
N VAL A 278 11.06 12.36 0.28
CA VAL A 278 10.69 13.64 -0.36
C VAL A 278 9.22 13.64 -0.77
N ALA A 279 8.74 12.56 -1.40
CA ALA A 279 7.33 12.41 -1.77
C ALA A 279 6.41 12.51 -0.55
N LEU A 280 6.73 11.81 0.54
CA LEU A 280 5.95 11.83 1.78
C LEU A 280 5.95 13.20 2.46
N VAL A 281 7.10 13.89 2.49
CA VAL A 281 7.22 15.25 3.05
C VAL A 281 6.41 16.26 2.23
N LEU A 282 6.48 16.19 0.89
CA LEU A 282 5.70 17.08 0.01
C LEU A 282 4.20 16.87 0.22
N LEU A 283 3.76 15.61 0.24
CA LEU A 283 2.36 15.24 0.37
C LEU A 283 1.81 15.61 1.77
N LEU A 284 2.59 15.36 2.83
CA LEU A 284 2.28 15.82 4.18
C LEU A 284 2.19 17.35 4.25
N GLY A 285 3.11 18.06 3.57
CA GLY A 285 3.09 19.52 3.47
C GLY A 285 1.80 20.05 2.85
N VAL A 286 1.32 19.42 1.76
CA VAL A 286 0.04 19.77 1.12
C VAL A 286 -1.13 19.53 2.07
N VAL A 287 -1.20 18.37 2.74
CA VAL A 287 -2.28 18.06 3.69
C VAL A 287 -2.28 19.03 4.86
N VAL A 288 -1.12 19.35 5.44
CA VAL A 288 -1.00 20.30 6.54
C VAL A 288 -1.40 21.71 6.10
N ALA A 289 -0.95 22.17 4.93
CA ALA A 289 -1.34 23.46 4.37
C ALA A 289 -2.86 23.55 4.11
N TYR A 290 -3.46 22.45 3.63
CA TYR A 290 -4.90 22.35 3.43
C TYR A 290 -5.67 22.46 4.75
N ILE A 291 -5.25 21.72 5.78
CA ILE A 291 -5.84 21.79 7.13
C ILE A 291 -5.70 23.20 7.70
N GLN A 292 -4.51 23.82 7.61
CA GLN A 292 -4.29 25.21 8.07
C GLN A 292 -5.24 26.21 7.42
N ARG A 293 -5.53 26.02 6.13
CA ARG A 293 -6.33 26.96 5.35
C ARG A 293 -7.84 26.80 5.57
N PHE A 294 -8.32 25.56 5.60
CA PHE A 294 -9.76 25.27 5.58
C PHE A 294 -10.30 24.74 6.92
N TYR A 295 -9.42 24.23 7.79
CA TYR A 295 -9.76 23.62 9.08
C TYR A 295 -8.82 24.11 10.19
N PRO A 296 -8.67 25.43 10.41
CA PRO A 296 -7.73 25.97 11.39
C PRO A 296 -8.00 25.44 12.82
N GLU A 297 -9.26 25.17 13.16
CA GLU A 297 -9.65 24.61 14.46
C GLU A 297 -9.06 23.22 14.74
N ILE A 298 -8.73 22.46 13.69
CA ILE A 298 -8.20 21.09 13.81
C ILE A 298 -6.71 21.12 14.10
N ILE A 299 -5.99 22.18 13.73
CA ILE A 299 -4.54 22.24 13.95
C ILE A 299 -4.16 22.24 15.44
N HIS A 300 -5.08 22.71 16.27
CA HIS A 300 -4.94 22.73 17.72
C HIS A 300 -5.48 21.45 18.38
N GLN A 301 -6.15 20.58 17.61
CA GLN A 301 -6.73 19.33 18.10
C GLN A 301 -5.75 18.16 17.89
N HIS A 302 -4.75 18.14 18.77
CA HIS A 302 -3.65 17.19 18.73
C HIS A 302 -4.07 15.71 18.66
N SER A 303 -5.11 15.34 19.37
CA SER A 303 -5.64 13.96 19.38
C SER A 303 -6.22 13.55 18.02
N ILE A 304 -6.88 14.48 17.31
CA ILE A 304 -7.43 14.22 15.97
C ILE A 304 -6.31 14.09 14.96
N LEU A 305 -5.32 14.99 14.97
CA LEU A 305 -4.18 14.93 14.06
C LEU A 305 -3.38 13.63 14.22
N ALA A 306 -3.14 13.20 15.46
CA ALA A 306 -2.42 11.95 15.73
C ALA A 306 -3.20 10.73 15.24
N LEU A 307 -4.54 10.75 15.39
CA LEU A 307 -5.40 9.68 14.90
C LEU A 307 -5.47 9.66 13.37
N LEU A 308 -5.55 10.81 12.70
CA LEU A 308 -5.49 10.89 11.24
C LEU A 308 -4.17 10.33 10.70
N ALA A 309 -3.05 10.68 11.32
CA ALA A 309 -1.74 10.14 10.96
C ALA A 309 -1.66 8.63 11.17
N LEU A 310 -2.18 8.12 12.30
CA LEU A 310 -2.22 6.69 12.60
C LEU A 310 -3.07 5.91 11.60
N LEU A 311 -4.29 6.39 11.31
CA LEU A 311 -5.17 5.75 10.31
C LEU A 311 -4.53 5.78 8.93
N PHE A 312 -3.97 6.92 8.51
CA PHE A 312 -3.29 7.00 7.22
C PHE A 312 -2.17 5.96 7.10
N LEU A 313 -1.37 5.81 8.16
CA LEU A 313 -0.28 4.85 8.21
C LEU A 313 -0.78 3.40 8.23
N GLU A 314 -1.85 3.11 8.98
CA GLU A 314 -2.51 1.81 9.01
C GLU A 314 -2.97 1.39 7.61
N PHE A 315 -3.65 2.28 6.88
CA PHE A 315 -4.10 2.00 5.53
C PHE A 315 -2.95 1.96 4.53
N LEU A 316 -1.88 2.74 4.71
CA LEU A 316 -0.68 2.65 3.87
C LEU A 316 0.02 1.28 4.03
N VAL A 317 0.18 0.80 5.26
CA VAL A 317 0.67 -0.57 5.52
C VAL A 317 -0.30 -1.61 5.01
N GLY A 318 -1.61 -1.41 5.18
CA GLY A 318 -2.63 -2.29 4.63
C GLY A 318 -2.50 -2.41 3.11
N ALA A 319 -2.33 -1.31 2.39
CA ALA A 319 -2.13 -1.34 0.94
C ALA A 319 -0.89 -2.16 0.57
N ARG A 320 0.18 -2.05 1.37
CA ARG A 320 1.39 -2.85 1.20
C ARG A 320 1.16 -4.35 1.36
N LEU A 321 0.35 -4.76 2.33
CA LEU A 321 0.05 -6.18 2.57
C LEU A 321 -0.86 -6.80 1.51
N PHE A 322 -1.69 -6.00 0.82
CA PHE A 322 -2.64 -6.48 -0.20
C PHE A 322 -2.15 -6.27 -1.64
N GLY A 323 -1.05 -5.53 -1.85
CA GLY A 323 -0.55 -5.11 -3.16
C GLY A 323 0.27 -6.12 -3.97
N PRO A 324 1.24 -6.88 -3.38
CA PRO A 324 2.26 -7.59 -4.16
C PRO A 324 1.82 -8.91 -4.80
N ASP A 325 0.82 -9.61 -4.24
CA ASP A 325 0.56 -11.03 -4.58
C ASP A 325 -0.66 -11.29 -5.51
N GLY A 326 -1.28 -10.25 -6.09
CA GLY A 326 -2.26 -10.44 -7.16
C GLY A 326 -3.32 -9.33 -7.33
N PHE A 327 -3.75 -9.12 -8.60
CA PHE A 327 -4.77 -8.14 -9.00
C PHE A 327 -6.07 -8.27 -8.19
N ASP A 328 -6.53 -9.50 -7.93
CA ASP A 328 -7.77 -9.76 -7.17
C ASP A 328 -7.70 -9.28 -5.70
N GLN A 329 -6.52 -9.31 -5.07
CA GLN A 329 -6.37 -8.90 -3.67
C GLN A 329 -6.52 -7.38 -3.51
N GLN A 330 -6.14 -6.61 -4.53
CA GLN A 330 -6.24 -5.16 -4.56
C GLN A 330 -7.71 -4.68 -4.47
N PHE A 331 -8.64 -5.43 -5.04
CA PHE A 331 -10.08 -5.14 -4.97
C PHE A 331 -10.69 -5.40 -3.59
N LEU A 332 -10.05 -6.25 -2.78
CA LEU A 332 -10.50 -6.55 -1.42
C LEU A 332 -9.92 -5.57 -0.38
N PHE A 333 -8.84 -4.85 -0.72
CA PHE A 333 -8.24 -3.86 0.15
C PHE A 333 -9.25 -2.75 0.50
N PRO A 334 -9.57 -2.54 1.80
CA PRO A 334 -10.64 -1.63 2.20
C PRO A 334 -10.22 -0.15 2.20
N ALA A 335 -9.56 0.34 1.15
CA ALA A 335 -9.07 1.73 1.02
C ALA A 335 -10.13 2.80 1.32
N ALA A 336 -11.36 2.56 0.85
CA ALA A 336 -12.48 3.47 1.05
C ALA A 336 -12.87 3.65 2.52
N ALA A 337 -12.48 2.72 3.42
CA ALA A 337 -12.77 2.83 4.84
C ALA A 337 -12.08 4.05 5.48
N LEU A 338 -10.82 4.34 5.10
CA LEU A 338 -10.13 5.57 5.53
C LEU A 338 -10.94 6.81 5.16
N SER A 339 -11.44 6.84 3.93
CA SER A 339 -12.22 7.96 3.39
C SER A 339 -13.50 8.19 4.20
N LEU A 340 -14.22 7.11 4.53
CA LEU A 340 -15.42 7.17 5.36
C LEU A 340 -15.13 7.63 6.80
N LEU A 341 -14.04 7.13 7.40
CA LEU A 341 -13.63 7.51 8.75
C LEU A 341 -13.29 8.99 8.84
N VAL A 342 -12.47 9.51 7.90
CA VAL A 342 -12.13 10.93 7.86
C VAL A 342 -13.36 11.79 7.56
N ALA A 343 -14.23 11.35 6.65
CA ALA A 343 -15.44 12.09 6.31
C ALA A 343 -16.36 12.28 7.52
N THR A 344 -16.42 11.27 8.38
CA THR A 344 -17.24 11.27 9.61
C THR A 344 -16.59 12.06 10.73
N MET A 345 -15.28 11.93 10.91
CA MET A 345 -14.58 12.56 12.03
C MET A 345 -14.32 14.06 11.81
N VAL A 346 -14.11 14.46 10.56
CA VAL A 346 -13.66 15.82 10.22
C VAL A 346 -14.54 16.45 9.15
N GLY A 347 -14.76 15.73 8.05
CA GLY A 347 -15.61 16.20 6.97
C GLY A 347 -15.18 15.73 5.59
N ALA A 348 -16.13 15.78 4.65
CA ALA A 348 -15.99 15.25 3.31
C ALA A 348 -14.82 15.84 2.51
N HIS A 349 -14.57 17.15 2.61
CA HIS A 349 -13.51 17.80 1.83
C HIS A 349 -12.11 17.30 2.21
N LEU A 350 -11.82 17.22 3.52
CA LEU A 350 -10.53 16.68 3.98
C LEU A 350 -10.42 15.19 3.65
N ALA A 351 -11.52 14.43 3.75
CA ALA A 351 -11.52 13.02 3.39
C ALA A 351 -11.04 12.80 1.95
N ILE A 352 -11.58 13.56 0.99
CA ILE A 352 -11.16 13.48 -0.43
C ILE A 352 -9.67 13.78 -0.59
N VAL A 353 -9.14 14.79 0.10
CA VAL A 353 -7.71 15.14 0.05
C VAL A 353 -6.85 14.01 0.62
N ILE A 354 -7.25 13.41 1.75
CA ILE A 354 -6.53 12.30 2.37
C ILE A 354 -6.60 11.02 1.50
N THR A 355 -7.75 10.75 0.87
CA THR A 355 -7.91 9.65 -0.10
C THR A 355 -6.98 9.82 -1.29
N ALA A 356 -6.91 11.03 -1.86
CA ALA A 356 -6.04 11.32 -2.98
C ALA A 356 -4.56 11.19 -2.60
N ALA A 357 -4.20 11.68 -1.41
CA ALA A 357 -2.88 11.48 -0.82
C ALA A 357 -2.52 9.99 -0.70
N LEU A 358 -3.43 9.15 -0.19
CA LEU A 358 -3.22 7.70 -0.09
C LEU A 358 -3.04 7.09 -1.47
N ALA A 359 -3.90 7.43 -2.45
CA ALA A 359 -3.82 6.86 -3.80
C ALA A 359 -2.49 7.15 -4.51
N VAL A 360 -1.95 8.36 -4.36
CA VAL A 360 -0.63 8.73 -4.92
C VAL A 360 0.47 7.87 -4.31
N LEU A 361 0.45 7.66 -2.99
CA LEU A 361 1.45 6.84 -2.31
C LEU A 361 1.32 5.35 -2.64
N VAL A 362 0.08 4.86 -2.77
CA VAL A 362 -0.20 3.49 -3.18
C VAL A 362 0.30 3.22 -4.60
N ALA A 363 0.10 4.15 -5.54
CA ALA A 363 0.69 4.05 -6.88
C ALA A 363 2.22 4.05 -6.83
N ALA A 364 2.84 4.88 -5.99
CA ALA A 364 4.30 4.94 -5.89
C ALA A 364 4.94 3.70 -5.25
N MET A 365 4.15 2.85 -4.58
CA MET A 365 4.61 1.71 -3.81
C MET A 365 4.67 0.41 -4.63
N LEU A 366 3.94 0.31 -5.74
CA LEU A 366 3.89 -0.92 -6.54
C LEU A 366 4.57 -0.73 -7.91
N ASP A 367 5.34 -1.73 -8.32
CA ASP A 367 5.93 -1.77 -9.67
C ASP A 367 4.88 -2.17 -10.73
N THR A 368 3.96 -3.08 -10.36
CA THR A 368 2.90 -3.60 -11.23
C THR A 368 1.52 -3.20 -10.73
N ASN A 369 0.57 -2.99 -11.65
CA ASN A 369 -0.81 -2.62 -11.36
C ASN A 369 -0.97 -1.34 -10.48
N SER A 370 0.01 -0.42 -10.54
CA SER A 370 0.06 0.77 -9.68
C SER A 370 -1.04 1.78 -9.98
N VAL A 371 -1.39 1.94 -11.26
CA VAL A 371 -2.46 2.84 -11.71
C VAL A 371 -3.81 2.28 -11.31
N GLU A 372 -4.01 0.98 -11.49
CA GLU A 372 -5.19 0.20 -11.15
C GLU A 372 -5.52 0.37 -9.67
N PHE A 373 -4.52 0.17 -8.80
CA PHE A 373 -4.72 0.25 -7.37
C PHE A 373 -5.02 1.68 -6.89
N ALA A 374 -4.38 2.68 -7.52
CA ALA A 374 -4.67 4.09 -7.25
C ALA A 374 -6.07 4.51 -7.73
N VAL A 375 -6.50 4.04 -8.90
CA VAL A 375 -7.85 4.29 -9.43
C VAL A 375 -8.91 3.67 -8.52
N LEU A 376 -8.69 2.45 -8.02
CA LEU A 376 -9.60 1.82 -7.05
C LEU A 376 -9.67 2.59 -5.73
N THR A 377 -8.52 3.00 -5.20
CA THR A 377 -8.44 3.81 -3.99
C THR A 377 -9.20 5.13 -4.14
N LEU A 378 -9.01 5.85 -5.26
CA LEU A 378 -9.67 7.11 -5.55
C LEU A 378 -11.16 6.96 -5.80
N SER A 379 -11.54 6.09 -6.74
CA SER A 379 -12.93 5.92 -7.17
C SER A 379 -13.81 5.43 -6.02
N GLY A 380 -13.37 4.37 -5.32
CA GLY A 380 -14.07 3.86 -4.15
C GLY A 380 -14.12 4.88 -3.02
N GLY A 381 -12.99 5.49 -2.67
CA GLY A 381 -12.94 6.47 -1.57
C GLY A 381 -13.82 7.70 -1.81
N ILE A 382 -13.74 8.32 -2.99
CA ILE A 382 -14.55 9.49 -3.33
C ILE A 382 -16.04 9.11 -3.43
N ALA A 383 -16.38 8.00 -4.07
CA ALA A 383 -17.76 7.53 -4.17
C ALA A 383 -18.37 7.27 -2.79
N GLY A 384 -17.60 6.67 -1.87
CA GLY A 384 -18.01 6.46 -0.48
C GLY A 384 -18.29 7.76 0.27
N VAL A 385 -17.39 8.74 0.15
CA VAL A 385 -17.55 10.07 0.79
C VAL A 385 -18.81 10.78 0.28
N LEU A 386 -19.04 10.76 -1.04
CA LEU A 386 -20.23 11.38 -1.64
C LEU A 386 -21.52 10.65 -1.25
N ALA A 387 -21.49 9.32 -1.13
CA ALA A 387 -22.64 8.52 -0.76
C ALA A 387 -23.02 8.64 0.73
N LEU A 388 -22.05 8.83 1.61
CA LEU A 388 -22.29 8.94 3.06
C LEU A 388 -23.16 10.18 3.40
N GLY A 389 -22.93 11.29 2.71
CA GLY A 389 -23.68 12.55 2.89
C GLY A 389 -23.55 13.15 4.30
N GLN A 390 -24.33 14.21 4.59
CA GLN A 390 -24.26 14.92 5.88
C GLN A 390 -25.01 14.23 7.03
N LYS A 391 -25.82 13.20 6.75
CA LYS A 391 -26.66 12.54 7.75
C LYS A 391 -26.07 11.18 8.09
N GLU A 392 -25.21 11.16 9.10
CA GLU A 392 -24.48 10.00 9.63
C GLU A 392 -25.39 8.94 10.27
N ARG A 393 -26.24 8.28 9.50
CA ARG A 393 -27.04 7.15 9.99
C ARG A 393 -26.28 5.85 9.74
N PRO A 394 -26.42 4.82 10.60
CA PRO A 394 -25.83 3.50 10.33
C PRO A 394 -26.18 2.95 8.95
N ASN A 395 -27.41 3.19 8.48
CA ASN A 395 -27.85 2.78 7.13
C ASN A 395 -27.11 3.53 6.01
N SER A 396 -26.61 4.75 6.27
CA SER A 396 -25.82 5.51 5.29
C SER A 396 -24.50 4.82 4.96
N TYR A 397 -23.90 4.11 5.91
CA TYR A 397 -22.68 3.33 5.68
C TYR A 397 -22.93 2.10 4.80
N PHE A 398 -24.04 1.39 5.03
CA PHE A 398 -24.41 0.26 4.17
C PHE A 398 -24.63 0.73 2.73
N PHE A 399 -25.36 1.83 2.54
CA PHE A 399 -25.57 2.44 1.23
C PHE A 399 -24.25 2.91 0.60
N ALA A 400 -23.37 3.56 1.38
CA ALA A 400 -22.04 3.93 0.94
C ALA A 400 -21.23 2.70 0.49
N GLY A 401 -21.28 1.59 1.21
CA GLY A 401 -20.62 0.33 0.84
C GLY A 401 -21.08 -0.21 -0.52
N VAL A 402 -22.37 -0.16 -0.81
CA VAL A 402 -22.91 -0.54 -2.13
C VAL A 402 -22.43 0.40 -3.23
N VAL A 403 -22.42 1.72 -2.98
CA VAL A 403 -21.95 2.72 -3.97
C VAL A 403 -20.45 2.58 -4.22
N ILE A 404 -19.64 2.32 -3.18
CA ILE A 404 -18.22 2.01 -3.29
C ILE A 404 -18.03 0.76 -4.15
N GLY A 405 -18.81 -0.30 -3.87
CA GLY A 405 -18.76 -1.55 -4.63
C GLY A 405 -19.05 -1.33 -6.12
N LEU A 406 -20.09 -0.55 -6.44
CA LEU A 406 -20.43 -0.20 -7.83
C LEU A 406 -19.34 0.64 -8.51
N ALA A 407 -18.76 1.62 -7.80
CA ALA A 407 -17.65 2.41 -8.33
C ALA A 407 -16.43 1.55 -8.63
N ASN A 408 -16.07 0.65 -7.71
CA ASN A 408 -14.97 -0.29 -7.89
C ASN A 408 -15.23 -1.29 -9.01
N VAL A 409 -16.47 -1.78 -9.18
CA VAL A 409 -16.86 -2.61 -10.33
C VAL A 409 -16.67 -1.86 -11.65
N GLY A 410 -17.11 -0.61 -11.71
CA GLY A 410 -16.92 0.24 -12.88
C GLY A 410 -15.43 0.45 -13.20
N ALA A 411 -14.61 0.72 -12.19
CA ALA A 411 -13.16 0.81 -12.32
C ALA A 411 -12.53 -0.50 -12.79
N ALA A 412 -12.88 -1.63 -12.17
CA ALA A 412 -12.40 -2.97 -12.51
C ALA A 412 -12.65 -3.30 -13.98
N ILE A 413 -13.91 -3.17 -14.42
CA ILE A 413 -14.31 -3.46 -15.80
C ILE A 413 -13.59 -2.54 -16.77
N SER A 414 -13.45 -1.25 -16.43
CA SER A 414 -12.76 -0.29 -17.29
C SER A 414 -11.29 -0.67 -17.47
N LEU A 415 -10.58 -0.99 -16.37
CA LEU A 415 -9.18 -1.37 -16.41
C LEU A 415 -8.96 -2.69 -17.17
N GLU A 416 -9.83 -3.67 -16.96
CA GLU A 416 -9.80 -4.95 -17.67
C GLU A 416 -9.97 -4.77 -19.18
N LEU A 417 -10.90 -3.92 -19.62
CA LEU A 417 -11.12 -3.59 -21.03
C LEU A 417 -9.96 -2.80 -21.66
N LEU A 418 -9.19 -2.06 -20.85
CA LEU A 418 -8.01 -1.34 -21.32
C LEU A 418 -6.78 -2.26 -21.41
N ALA A 419 -6.68 -3.25 -20.52
CA ALA A 419 -5.56 -4.17 -20.45
C ALA A 419 -5.66 -5.33 -21.45
N ASN A 420 -6.87 -5.81 -21.74
CA ASN A 420 -7.12 -7.02 -22.53
C ASN A 420 -8.03 -6.74 -23.74
N GLU A 421 -7.60 -7.15 -24.94
CA GLU A 421 -8.40 -6.97 -26.17
C GLU A 421 -9.65 -7.87 -26.22
N ASP A 422 -9.56 -9.09 -25.69
CA ASP A 422 -10.66 -10.08 -25.61
C ASP A 422 -10.79 -10.63 -24.16
N PRO A 423 -11.36 -9.84 -23.22
CA PRO A 423 -11.47 -10.27 -21.82
C PRO A 423 -12.44 -11.45 -21.65
N GLU A 424 -12.04 -12.45 -20.87
CA GLU A 424 -12.89 -13.60 -20.59
C GLU A 424 -14.08 -13.19 -19.71
N PHE A 425 -15.29 -13.49 -20.16
CA PHE A 425 -16.53 -13.10 -19.47
C PHE A 425 -16.59 -13.61 -18.02
N LEU A 426 -16.12 -14.83 -17.75
CA LEU A 426 -16.13 -15.40 -16.41
C LEU A 426 -15.16 -14.69 -15.47
N ALA A 427 -13.98 -14.31 -15.96
CA ALA A 427 -13.00 -13.53 -15.21
C ALA A 427 -13.57 -12.15 -14.86
N LEU A 428 -14.16 -11.45 -15.84
CA LEU A 428 -14.79 -10.14 -15.62
C LEU A 428 -15.88 -10.17 -14.55
N MET A 429 -16.75 -11.19 -14.58
CA MET A 429 -17.81 -11.36 -13.58
C MET A 429 -17.25 -11.69 -12.19
N THR A 430 -16.13 -12.40 -12.12
CA THR A 430 -15.44 -12.73 -10.87
C THR A 430 -14.83 -11.48 -10.27
N THR A 431 -14.08 -10.70 -11.04
CA THR A 431 -13.50 -9.42 -10.62
C THR A 431 -14.58 -8.43 -10.17
N ALA A 432 -15.70 -8.33 -10.91
CA ALA A 432 -16.84 -7.52 -10.50
C ALA A 432 -17.46 -7.99 -9.16
N GLY A 433 -17.57 -9.30 -8.96
CA GLY A 433 -18.03 -9.88 -7.69
C GLY A 433 -17.11 -9.50 -6.52
N ILE A 434 -15.80 -9.66 -6.70
CA ILE A 434 -14.79 -9.32 -5.67
C ILE A 434 -14.81 -7.81 -5.39
N ALA A 435 -14.84 -6.95 -6.41
CA ALA A 435 -14.91 -5.50 -6.26
C ALA A 435 -16.15 -5.04 -5.48
N MET A 436 -17.31 -5.66 -5.74
CA MET A 436 -18.55 -5.39 -5.00
C MET A 436 -18.42 -5.80 -3.52
N ILE A 437 -17.88 -7.00 -3.26
CA ILE A 437 -17.63 -7.48 -1.89
C ILE A 437 -16.66 -6.54 -1.18
N GLY A 438 -15.55 -6.15 -1.83
CA GLY A 438 -14.55 -5.23 -1.30
C GLY A 438 -15.14 -3.88 -0.89
N GLY A 439 -16.06 -3.32 -1.69
CA GLY A 439 -16.74 -2.05 -1.36
C GLY A 439 -17.61 -2.15 -0.10
N THR A 440 -18.42 -3.21 0.01
CA THR A 440 -19.23 -3.44 1.23
C THR A 440 -18.38 -3.79 2.45
N PHE A 441 -17.29 -4.51 2.25
CA PHE A 441 -16.31 -4.85 3.27
C PHE A 441 -15.64 -3.59 3.83
N ALA A 442 -15.24 -2.65 2.96
CA ALA A 442 -14.67 -1.36 3.38
C ALA A 442 -15.63 -0.56 4.29
N ALA A 443 -16.92 -0.50 3.95
CA ALA A 443 -17.90 0.16 4.81
C ALA A 443 -18.07 -0.55 6.17
N GLY A 444 -18.00 -1.88 6.20
CA GLY A 444 -18.01 -2.66 7.43
C GLY A 444 -16.80 -2.38 8.33
N ILE A 445 -15.60 -2.36 7.76
CA ILE A 445 -14.35 -2.01 8.47
C ILE A 445 -14.46 -0.59 9.05
N ALA A 446 -14.92 0.39 8.26
CA ALA A 446 -15.11 1.76 8.73
C ALA A 446 -16.07 1.83 9.93
N LEU A 447 -17.20 1.12 9.90
CA LEU A 447 -18.17 1.09 11.01
C LEU A 447 -17.56 0.50 12.28
N VAL A 448 -16.83 -0.61 12.18
CA VAL A 448 -16.19 -1.26 13.32
C VAL A 448 -15.12 -0.34 13.93
N GLN A 449 -14.25 0.22 13.09
CA GLN A 449 -13.19 1.13 13.55
C GLN A 449 -13.76 2.41 14.16
N LEU A 450 -14.84 2.98 13.60
CA LEU A 450 -15.51 4.15 14.17
C LEU A 450 -16.06 3.87 15.57
N GLY A 451 -16.59 2.67 15.82
CA GLY A 451 -17.02 2.23 17.16
C GLY A 451 -15.87 2.23 18.18
N VAL A 452 -14.70 1.72 17.77
CA VAL A 452 -13.48 1.73 18.60
C VAL A 452 -12.98 3.15 18.83
N ILE A 453 -12.85 3.94 17.77
CA ILE A 453 -12.38 5.32 17.81
C ILE A 453 -13.28 6.18 18.70
N SER A 454 -14.60 6.12 18.52
CA SER A 454 -15.55 6.88 19.34
C SER A 454 -15.48 6.51 20.82
N SER A 455 -15.23 5.23 21.14
CA SER A 455 -15.07 4.75 22.51
C SER A 455 -13.76 5.23 23.16
N VAL A 456 -12.65 5.23 22.42
CA VAL A 456 -11.32 5.64 22.92
C VAL A 456 -11.21 7.17 23.01
N MET A 457 -11.69 7.87 21.99
CA MET A 457 -11.57 9.32 21.84
C MET A 457 -12.72 10.11 22.47
N ASN A 458 -13.76 9.41 22.95
CA ASN A 458 -14.95 9.99 23.57
C ASN A 458 -15.65 11.04 22.66
N LEU A 459 -15.68 10.76 21.35
CA LEU A 459 -16.28 11.61 20.32
C LEU A 459 -17.82 11.42 20.30
N THR A 460 -18.56 12.50 20.07
CA THR A 460 -20.02 12.43 19.83
C THR A 460 -20.28 12.08 18.37
N THR A 461 -20.12 10.80 18.03
CA THR A 461 -20.60 10.28 16.74
C THR A 461 -22.10 10.03 16.81
N SER A 462 -22.76 9.99 15.65
CA SER A 462 -24.20 9.66 15.60
C SER A 462 -24.54 8.31 16.22
N LEU A 463 -23.66 7.31 16.08
CA LEU A 463 -23.81 6.03 16.77
C LEU A 463 -23.76 6.18 18.30
N ARG A 464 -22.83 6.98 18.81
CA ARG A 464 -22.70 7.25 20.24
C ARG A 464 -23.93 7.99 20.80
N LEU A 465 -24.51 8.92 20.03
CA LEU A 465 -25.74 9.60 20.41
C LEU A 465 -26.92 8.63 20.51
N VAL A 466 -27.04 7.69 19.56
CA VAL A 466 -28.05 6.62 19.64
C VAL A 466 -27.87 5.81 20.92
N GLU A 467 -26.66 5.38 21.27
CA GLU A 467 -26.39 4.67 22.52
C GLU A 467 -26.80 5.48 23.77
N LEU A 468 -26.45 6.77 23.80
CA LEU A 468 -26.75 7.64 24.93
C LEU A 468 -28.24 8.01 25.05
N SER A 469 -28.98 7.96 23.94
CA SER A 469 -30.43 8.20 23.91
C SER A 469 -31.25 7.01 24.46
N ARG A 470 -30.63 5.84 24.63
CA ARG A 470 -31.37 4.64 25.01
C ARG A 470 -31.97 4.79 26.41
N PRO A 471 -33.25 4.45 26.63
CA PRO A 471 -33.88 4.55 27.94
C PRO A 471 -33.26 3.65 29.02
N ASP A 472 -32.56 2.58 28.64
CA ASP A 472 -31.87 1.67 29.54
C ASP A 472 -30.47 2.14 29.96
N GLN A 473 -30.05 3.33 29.52
CA GLN A 473 -28.78 3.90 29.91
C GLN A 473 -28.71 4.09 31.46
N PRO A 474 -27.67 3.57 32.14
CA PRO A 474 -27.65 3.49 33.62
C PRO A 474 -27.78 4.83 34.35
N LEU A 475 -27.19 5.89 33.83
CA LEU A 475 -27.24 7.25 34.38
C LEU A 475 -28.63 7.89 34.20
N LEU A 476 -29.29 7.69 33.05
CA LEU A 476 -30.67 8.14 32.84
C LEU A 476 -31.66 7.38 33.73
N GLN A 477 -31.47 6.07 33.87
CA GLN A 477 -32.24 5.25 34.82
C GLN A 477 -32.08 5.73 36.26
N ARG A 478 -30.87 6.17 36.62
CA ARG A 478 -30.59 6.73 37.93
C ARG A 478 -31.26 8.09 38.12
N LEU A 479 -31.21 8.97 37.12
CA LEU A 479 -31.92 10.26 37.11
C LEU A 479 -33.43 10.06 37.30
N LEU A 480 -34.03 9.14 36.56
CA LEU A 480 -35.45 8.80 36.68
C LEU A 480 -35.83 8.33 38.10
N ARG A 481 -34.96 7.61 38.81
CA ARG A 481 -35.23 7.08 40.15
C ARG A 481 -34.94 8.08 41.27
N GLU A 482 -33.84 8.82 41.17
CA GLU A 482 -33.36 9.73 42.21
C GLU A 482 -33.99 11.14 42.11
N ALA A 483 -34.28 11.62 40.89
CA ALA A 483 -34.85 12.94 40.63
C ALA A 483 -35.88 12.89 39.47
N PRO A 484 -37.05 12.24 39.67
CA PRO A 484 -38.05 12.02 38.61
C PRO A 484 -38.64 13.31 38.02
N GLY A 485 -38.73 14.38 38.82
CA GLY A 485 -39.20 15.68 38.36
C GLY A 485 -38.22 16.32 37.36
N THR A 486 -36.93 16.30 37.71
CA THR A 486 -35.85 16.73 36.82
C THR A 486 -35.78 15.89 35.54
N PHE A 487 -35.99 14.57 35.63
CA PHE A 487 -36.06 13.71 34.44
C PHE A 487 -37.17 14.15 33.49
N GLN A 488 -38.38 14.39 34.01
CA GLN A 488 -39.51 14.83 33.19
C GLN A 488 -39.32 16.23 32.60
N HIS A 489 -38.74 17.15 33.37
CA HIS A 489 -38.31 18.46 32.88
C HIS A 489 -37.33 18.32 31.71
N SER A 490 -36.27 17.53 31.89
CA SER A 490 -35.24 17.29 30.87
C SER A 490 -35.82 16.74 29.57
N LEU A 491 -36.84 15.87 29.62
CA LEU A 491 -37.53 15.37 28.43
C LEU A 491 -38.32 16.47 27.69
N GLN A 492 -38.94 17.40 28.41
CA GLN A 492 -39.68 18.51 27.81
C GLN A 492 -38.74 19.53 27.18
N VAL A 493 -37.64 19.86 27.87
CA VAL A 493 -36.55 20.67 27.32
C VAL A 493 -36.00 20.02 26.05
N ALA A 494 -35.79 18.70 26.07
CA ALA A 494 -35.28 17.97 24.92
C ALA A 494 -36.21 18.04 23.70
N ASN A 495 -37.52 17.93 23.89
CA ASN A 495 -38.50 18.10 22.80
C ASN A 495 -38.46 19.51 22.20
N LEU A 496 -38.43 20.55 23.04
CA LEU A 496 -38.35 21.94 22.59
C LEU A 496 -37.07 22.18 21.79
N ALA A 497 -35.93 21.81 22.39
CA ALA A 497 -34.62 22.07 21.81
C ALA A 497 -34.39 21.31 20.49
N GLU A 498 -34.87 20.07 20.38
CA GLU A 498 -34.79 19.28 19.15
C GLU A 498 -35.57 19.94 18.01
N LEU A 499 -36.83 20.33 18.24
CA LEU A 499 -37.66 20.98 17.21
C LEU A 499 -37.06 22.32 16.75
N ALA A 500 -36.51 23.10 17.68
CA ALA A 500 -35.83 24.35 17.36
C ALA A 500 -34.56 24.12 16.51
N ALA A 501 -33.78 23.10 16.84
CA ALA A 501 -32.59 22.74 16.09
C ALA A 501 -32.91 22.30 14.67
N GLU A 502 -33.92 21.45 14.50
CA GLU A 502 -34.37 21.01 13.17
C GLU A 502 -34.77 22.20 12.29
N ARG A 503 -35.45 23.20 12.89
CA ARG A 503 -35.95 24.37 12.16
C ARG A 503 -34.86 25.23 11.54
N ILE A 504 -33.67 25.30 12.18
CA ILE A 504 -32.54 26.12 11.73
C ILE A 504 -31.39 25.29 11.14
N GLY A 505 -31.55 23.97 11.03
CA GLY A 505 -30.50 23.07 10.55
C GLY A 505 -29.30 22.94 11.50
N ALA A 506 -29.54 23.05 12.82
CA ALA A 506 -28.57 22.68 13.84
C ALA A 506 -28.65 21.17 14.17
N ASP A 507 -27.72 20.65 14.97
CA ASP A 507 -27.66 19.23 15.31
C ASP A 507 -28.76 18.83 16.33
N ALA A 508 -29.92 18.46 15.80
CA ALA A 508 -31.08 18.07 16.58
C ALA A 508 -30.89 16.78 17.40
N PRO A 509 -30.33 15.68 16.86
CA PRO A 509 -30.02 14.49 17.66
C PRO A 509 -29.08 14.77 18.83
N LEU A 510 -28.03 15.58 18.63
CA LEU A 510 -27.13 15.98 19.70
C LEU A 510 -27.88 16.73 20.80
N LEU A 511 -28.71 17.71 20.42
CA LEU A 511 -29.48 18.51 21.36
C LEU A 511 -30.49 17.68 22.17
N ARG A 512 -31.19 16.77 21.50
CA ARG A 512 -32.11 15.82 22.13
C ARG A 512 -31.40 15.02 23.21
N VAL A 513 -30.23 14.46 22.91
CA VAL A 513 -29.43 13.72 23.89
C VAL A 513 -28.91 14.65 24.98
N ALA A 514 -28.24 15.75 24.63
CA ALA A 514 -27.66 16.69 25.58
C ALA A 514 -28.67 17.22 26.60
N ALA A 515 -29.87 17.58 26.14
CA ALA A 515 -30.97 18.03 26.99
C ALA A 515 -31.40 16.97 28.01
N THR A 516 -31.35 15.68 27.69
CA THR A 516 -31.66 14.62 28.69
C THR A 516 -30.62 14.49 29.79
N TYR A 517 -29.40 14.98 29.58
CA TYR A 517 -28.29 14.90 30.54
C TYR A 517 -27.94 16.25 31.21
N HIS A 518 -28.45 17.37 30.73
CA HIS A 518 -27.99 18.71 31.14
C HIS A 518 -28.02 18.92 32.67
N ASP A 519 -29.01 18.28 33.31
CA ASP A 519 -29.39 18.51 34.69
C ASP A 519 -29.05 17.35 35.65
N ILE A 520 -28.23 16.38 35.21
CA ILE A 520 -27.90 15.19 36.01
C ILE A 520 -27.27 15.52 37.37
N GLY A 521 -26.66 16.70 37.53
CA GLY A 521 -26.09 17.12 38.80
C GLY A 521 -27.12 17.33 39.90
N LYS A 522 -28.39 17.60 39.56
CA LYS A 522 -29.47 17.76 40.55
C LYS A 522 -29.71 16.48 41.36
N MET A 523 -29.30 15.31 40.85
CA MET A 523 -29.34 14.03 41.59
C MET A 523 -28.56 14.05 42.91
N VAL A 524 -27.54 14.92 43.06
CA VAL A 524 -26.78 15.01 44.30
C VAL A 524 -27.64 15.53 45.45
N ASN A 525 -28.54 16.47 45.17
CA ASN A 525 -29.40 17.12 46.16
C ASN A 525 -30.84 17.33 45.63
N PRO A 526 -31.60 16.28 45.26
CA PRO A 526 -32.83 16.40 44.47
C PRO A 526 -33.89 17.30 45.12
N TYR A 527 -34.04 17.20 46.45
CA TYR A 527 -35.07 17.92 47.21
C TYR A 527 -34.91 19.44 47.23
N PHE A 528 -33.74 19.98 46.86
CA PHE A 528 -33.50 21.42 46.74
C PHE A 528 -34.00 22.01 45.41
N PHE A 529 -34.39 21.17 44.45
CA PHE A 529 -34.90 21.63 43.15
C PHE A 529 -36.42 21.48 43.10
N VAL A 530 -37.11 22.57 42.74
CA VAL A 530 -38.56 22.72 42.88
C VAL A 530 -39.35 21.63 42.15
N GLU A 531 -38.87 21.17 41.00
CA GLU A 531 -39.49 20.13 40.20
C GLU A 531 -39.53 18.76 40.90
N ASN A 532 -38.69 18.52 41.89
CA ASN A 532 -38.66 17.28 42.68
C ASN A 532 -39.31 17.42 44.07
N GLN A 533 -39.76 18.62 44.44
CA GLN A 533 -40.33 18.88 45.77
C GLN A 533 -41.76 18.35 45.88
N LYS A 534 -42.13 17.91 47.09
CA LYS A 534 -43.50 17.45 47.44
C LYS A 534 -44.20 18.45 48.36
N GLY A 535 -44.16 19.73 47.99
CA GLY A 535 -44.85 20.82 48.72
C GLY A 535 -44.10 21.43 49.91
N ILE A 536 -42.92 20.93 50.26
CA ILE A 536 -42.00 21.54 51.25
C ILE A 536 -40.76 22.02 50.51
N ASN A 537 -40.38 23.27 50.71
CA ASN A 537 -39.18 23.87 50.12
C ASN A 537 -38.05 23.99 51.16
N PRO A 538 -36.99 23.15 51.09
CA PRO A 538 -35.89 23.18 52.06
C PRO A 538 -35.13 24.52 52.11
N HIS A 539 -35.26 25.35 51.09
CA HIS A 539 -34.65 26.68 51.09
C HIS A 539 -35.31 27.67 52.05
N ASP A 540 -36.53 27.40 52.52
CA ASP A 540 -37.22 28.27 53.48
C ASP A 540 -36.58 28.17 54.88
N ASP A 541 -35.98 27.02 55.20
CA ASP A 541 -35.23 26.78 56.45
C ASP A 541 -33.79 27.30 56.40
N ILE A 542 -33.31 27.74 55.22
CA ILE A 542 -31.97 28.31 55.02
C ILE A 542 -32.05 29.83 55.10
N ASN A 543 -31.65 30.39 56.24
CA ASN A 543 -31.62 31.83 56.47
C ASN A 543 -30.56 32.58 55.65
N ASP A 544 -29.59 31.89 55.06
CA ASP A 544 -28.53 32.47 54.24
C ASP A 544 -28.80 32.27 52.73
N PRO A 545 -29.14 33.33 51.96
CA PRO A 545 -29.34 33.23 50.52
C PRO A 545 -28.11 32.71 49.76
N LEU A 546 -26.89 33.01 50.23
CA LEU A 546 -25.66 32.57 49.57
C LEU A 546 -25.54 31.05 49.63
N ARG A 547 -25.85 30.43 50.77
CA ARG A 547 -25.88 28.98 50.90
C ARG A 547 -26.88 28.32 49.96
N SER A 548 -28.08 28.90 49.84
CA SER A 548 -29.09 28.42 48.88
C SER A 548 -28.62 28.56 47.43
N ALA A 549 -28.01 29.70 47.07
CA ALA A 549 -27.42 29.91 45.75
C ALA A 549 -26.33 28.89 45.43
N ARG A 550 -25.41 28.63 46.38
CA ARG A 550 -24.33 27.64 46.20
C ARG A 550 -24.86 26.22 45.96
N ILE A 551 -25.94 25.81 46.65
CA ILE A 551 -26.58 24.52 46.40
C ILE A 551 -27.10 24.45 44.97
N LEU A 552 -27.81 25.50 44.51
CA LEU A 552 -28.31 25.54 43.14
C LEU A 552 -27.15 25.56 42.13
N ILE A 553 -26.16 26.45 42.27
CA ILE A 553 -25.03 26.57 41.34
C ILE A 553 -24.23 25.26 41.25
N SER A 554 -24.11 24.52 42.36
CA SER A 554 -23.29 23.30 42.41
C SER A 554 -23.73 22.20 41.44
N HIS A 555 -25.01 22.15 41.02
CA HIS A 555 -25.50 21.11 40.11
C HIS A 555 -24.73 21.10 38.78
N VAL A 556 -24.25 22.24 38.30
CA VAL A 556 -23.43 22.31 37.09
C VAL A 556 -22.11 21.56 37.30
N THR A 557 -21.41 21.88 38.40
CA THR A 557 -20.11 21.27 38.71
C THR A 557 -20.22 19.79 39.09
N ASP A 558 -21.28 19.42 39.81
CA ASP A 558 -21.57 18.03 40.18
C ASP A 558 -22.03 17.23 38.97
N GLY A 559 -22.78 17.85 38.06
CA GLY A 559 -23.17 17.27 36.78
C GLY A 559 -21.96 16.94 35.92
N ASP A 560 -21.02 17.88 35.73
CA ASP A 560 -19.79 17.62 34.98
C ASP A 560 -18.93 16.52 35.64
N ARG A 561 -18.82 16.53 36.98
CA ARG A 561 -18.10 15.47 37.73
C ARG A 561 -18.74 14.10 37.52
N MET A 562 -20.07 14.04 37.53
CA MET A 562 -20.82 12.81 37.29
C MET A 562 -20.66 12.34 35.85
N ALA A 563 -20.78 13.25 34.88
CA ALA A 563 -20.60 12.98 33.47
C ALA A 563 -19.20 12.41 33.17
N ARG A 564 -18.14 12.93 33.80
CA ARG A 564 -16.77 12.37 33.70
C ARG A 564 -16.71 10.93 34.20
N ARG A 565 -17.34 10.63 35.35
CA ARG A 565 -17.35 9.28 35.94
C ARG A 565 -18.04 8.27 35.02
N TYR A 566 -19.11 8.69 34.34
CA TYR A 566 -19.85 7.86 33.38
C TYR A 566 -19.28 7.94 31.95
N ARG A 567 -18.12 8.59 31.75
CA ARG A 567 -17.47 8.73 30.44
C ARG A 567 -18.42 9.28 29.37
N LEU A 568 -19.20 10.31 29.72
CA LEU A 568 -19.97 11.05 28.73
C LEU A 568 -19.01 11.83 27.81
N PRO A 569 -19.34 11.93 26.51
CA PRO A 569 -18.58 12.72 25.55
C PRO A 569 -18.36 14.16 26.01
N GLN A 570 -17.21 14.74 25.64
CA GLN A 570 -16.86 16.11 26.01
C GLN A 570 -17.96 17.09 25.60
N ARG A 571 -18.50 16.92 24.39
CA ARG A 571 -19.58 17.76 23.86
C ARG A 571 -20.84 17.75 24.73
N ILE A 572 -21.26 16.59 25.26
CA ILE A 572 -22.41 16.50 26.19
C ILE A 572 -22.11 17.20 27.52
N ARG A 573 -20.85 17.11 27.98
CA ARG A 573 -20.39 17.79 29.19
C ARG A 573 -20.35 19.31 29.03
N ASP A 574 -20.10 19.80 27.82
CA ASP A 574 -20.13 21.23 27.51
C ASP A 574 -21.54 21.78 27.74
N PHE A 575 -22.59 21.12 27.25
CA PHE A 575 -23.98 21.51 27.55
C PHE A 575 -24.30 21.57 29.05
N ILE A 576 -23.82 20.61 29.84
CA ILE A 576 -23.99 20.64 31.31
C ILE A 576 -23.35 21.90 31.90
N ARG A 577 -22.19 22.33 31.40
CA ARG A 577 -21.48 23.51 31.90
C ARG A 577 -22.06 24.84 31.39
N GLU A 578 -22.55 24.84 30.16
CA GLU A 578 -22.95 26.05 29.43
C GLU A 578 -24.43 26.40 29.55
N HIS A 579 -25.33 25.46 29.88
CA HIS A 579 -26.77 25.68 29.77
C HIS A 579 -27.33 26.83 30.64
N HIS A 580 -26.62 27.23 31.69
CA HIS A 580 -26.94 28.43 32.48
C HIS A 580 -26.02 29.63 32.23
N GLY A 581 -24.93 29.44 31.48
CA GLY A 581 -23.93 30.46 31.20
C GLY A 581 -23.40 31.08 32.49
N THR A 582 -23.50 32.41 32.58
CA THR A 582 -23.05 33.20 33.74
C THR A 582 -24.21 33.88 34.47
N THR A 583 -25.43 33.33 34.34
CA THR A 583 -26.63 33.90 34.97
C THR A 583 -26.66 33.72 36.50
N GLN A 584 -27.58 34.42 37.18
CA GLN A 584 -27.77 34.33 38.62
C GLN A 584 -29.10 33.65 38.99
N PRO A 585 -29.13 32.73 39.96
CA PRO A 585 -30.36 32.15 40.48
C PRO A 585 -31.12 33.17 41.34
N TYR A 586 -32.39 32.87 41.65
CA TYR A 586 -33.30 33.74 42.42
C TYR A 586 -32.70 34.30 43.73
N PHE A 587 -31.85 33.52 44.41
CA PHE A 587 -31.27 33.91 45.69
C PHE A 587 -30.33 35.12 45.63
N TYR A 588 -29.81 35.48 44.46
CA TYR A 588 -29.12 36.76 44.25
C TYR A 588 -30.06 37.94 44.51
N PHE A 589 -31.25 37.92 43.91
CA PHE A 589 -32.25 38.97 44.10
C PHE A 589 -32.79 39.00 45.53
N LYS A 590 -32.89 37.83 46.19
CA LYS A 590 -33.23 37.74 47.62
C LYS A 590 -32.14 38.40 48.49
N ALA A 591 -30.87 38.14 48.21
CA ALA A 591 -29.75 38.76 48.91
C ALA A 591 -29.71 40.28 48.70
N LEU A 592 -29.89 40.74 47.44
CA LEU A 592 -29.94 42.15 47.11
C LEU A 592 -31.10 42.86 47.82
N LYS A 593 -32.26 42.21 47.93
CA LYS A 593 -33.41 42.74 48.68
C LYS A 593 -33.13 42.83 50.19
N LEU A 594 -32.40 41.85 50.77
CA LEU A 594 -31.96 41.90 52.17
C LEU A 594 -30.88 42.96 52.41
N ALA A 595 -30.17 43.38 51.36
CA ALA A 595 -29.18 44.45 51.37
C ALA A 595 -29.76 45.83 51.00
N ASP A 596 -31.08 46.02 51.11
CA ASP A 596 -31.80 47.25 50.75
C ASP A 596 -31.61 47.70 49.29
N GLY A 597 -31.33 46.77 48.39
CA GLY A 597 -31.11 47.05 46.98
C GLY A 597 -29.70 47.56 46.64
N ASP A 598 -28.76 47.55 47.60
CA ASP A 598 -27.39 48.02 47.39
C ASP A 598 -26.49 46.91 46.81
N PRO A 599 -26.11 46.97 45.52
CA PRO A 599 -25.29 45.94 44.88
C PRO A 599 -23.85 45.92 45.40
N THR A 600 -23.37 46.97 46.09
CA THR A 600 -22.01 46.97 46.65
C THR A 600 -21.85 46.05 47.86
N LYS A 601 -22.97 45.62 48.45
CA LYS A 601 -23.02 44.72 49.61
C LYS A 601 -23.19 43.25 49.25
N VAL A 602 -23.44 42.93 47.98
CA VAL A 602 -23.68 41.58 47.50
C VAL A 602 -22.75 41.32 46.32
N ASP A 603 -21.77 40.44 46.50
CA ASP A 603 -20.86 40.06 45.41
C ASP A 603 -21.60 39.19 44.39
N ILE A 604 -21.90 39.75 43.21
CA ILE A 604 -22.58 39.04 42.12
C ILE A 604 -21.81 37.80 41.66
N ALA A 605 -20.48 37.77 41.78
CA ALA A 605 -19.67 36.65 41.36
C ALA A 605 -19.95 35.39 42.20
N GLU A 606 -20.27 35.56 43.49
CA GLU A 606 -20.62 34.44 44.37
C GLU A 606 -21.99 33.82 44.06
N TYR A 607 -22.85 34.54 43.33
CA TYR A 607 -24.17 34.09 42.92
C TYR A 607 -24.25 33.76 41.43
N SER A 608 -23.17 33.85 40.68
CA SER A 608 -23.18 33.56 39.24
C SER A 608 -22.82 32.10 38.98
N TYR A 609 -23.45 31.50 37.97
CA TYR A 609 -22.98 30.23 37.43
C TYR A 609 -21.56 30.41 36.87
N PRO A 610 -20.69 29.37 36.95
CA PRO A 610 -19.29 29.49 36.57
C PRO A 610 -19.08 29.63 35.06
N GLY A 611 -20.09 29.35 34.24
CA GLY A 611 -19.99 29.35 32.79
C GLY A 611 -19.09 28.23 32.21
N PRO A 612 -18.64 28.40 30.96
CA PRO A 612 -18.76 29.61 30.12
C PRO A 612 -20.19 29.86 29.60
N ILE A 613 -20.43 31.01 28.96
CA ILE A 613 -21.65 31.21 28.17
C ILE A 613 -21.69 30.23 26.99
N PRO A 614 -22.86 29.91 26.41
CA PRO A 614 -22.99 29.03 25.25
C PRO A 614 -21.98 29.32 24.14
N GLN A 615 -21.16 28.32 23.82
CA GLN A 615 -20.11 28.42 22.80
C GLN A 615 -20.59 28.03 21.41
N THR A 616 -21.79 27.45 21.29
CA THR A 616 -22.38 27.07 19.99
C THR A 616 -23.89 27.30 19.95
N ARG A 617 -24.43 27.25 18.72
CA ARG A 617 -25.85 27.42 18.44
C ARG A 617 -26.69 26.43 19.24
N GLU A 618 -26.22 25.20 19.33
CA GLU A 618 -26.88 24.13 20.07
C GLU A 618 -26.95 24.43 21.57
N SER A 619 -25.82 24.80 22.21
CA SER A 619 -25.80 25.13 23.65
C SER A 619 -26.72 26.30 23.98
N ALA A 620 -26.83 27.27 23.08
CA ALA A 620 -27.72 28.42 23.24
C ALA A 620 -29.20 28.04 23.10
N ILE A 621 -29.54 27.16 22.14
CA ILE A 621 -30.90 26.60 22.03
C ILE A 621 -31.26 25.87 23.33
N LEU A 622 -30.35 25.06 23.88
CA LEU A 622 -30.60 24.35 25.14
C LEU A 622 -30.87 25.33 26.30
N MET A 623 -30.03 26.36 26.45
CA MET A 623 -30.21 27.39 27.48
C MET A 623 -31.59 28.05 27.37
N LEU A 624 -32.01 28.42 26.15
CA LEU A 624 -33.30 29.05 25.91
C LEU A 624 -34.45 28.09 26.21
N ALA A 625 -34.36 26.84 25.74
CA ALA A 625 -35.37 25.82 25.98
C ALA A 625 -35.55 25.52 27.48
N ASP A 626 -34.46 25.35 28.24
CA ASP A 626 -34.48 25.16 29.69
C ASP A 626 -35.13 26.35 30.41
N SER A 627 -34.66 27.57 30.11
CA SER A 627 -35.17 28.79 30.73
C SER A 627 -36.66 29.01 30.45
N ILE A 628 -37.11 28.70 29.24
CA ILE A 628 -38.51 28.87 28.82
C ILE A 628 -39.39 27.77 29.40
N GLU A 629 -38.96 26.51 29.39
CA GLU A 629 -39.73 25.42 30.02
C GLU A 629 -39.93 25.71 31.50
N SER A 630 -38.85 26.06 32.20
CA SER A 630 -38.87 26.38 33.63
C SER A 630 -39.79 27.57 33.93
N ALA A 631 -39.74 28.63 33.11
CA ALA A 631 -40.61 29.80 33.25
C ALA A 631 -42.08 29.45 32.96
N ALA A 632 -42.36 28.71 31.89
CA ALA A 632 -43.71 28.31 31.52
C ALA A 632 -44.33 27.38 32.57
N ARG A 633 -43.55 26.46 33.14
CA ARG A 633 -43.98 25.57 34.24
C ARG A 633 -44.35 26.34 35.50
N SER A 634 -43.60 27.39 35.81
CA SER A 634 -43.87 28.23 36.98
C SER A 634 -45.04 29.19 36.78
N ILE A 635 -45.19 29.79 35.60
CA ILE A 635 -46.23 30.79 35.29
C ILE A 635 -47.55 30.11 34.95
N GLN A 636 -47.51 28.93 34.33
CA GLN A 636 -48.66 28.17 33.81
C GLN A 636 -49.54 29.02 32.88
N PRO A 637 -48.99 29.47 31.73
CA PRO A 637 -49.74 30.30 30.80
C PRO A 637 -50.99 29.57 30.29
N SER A 638 -52.09 30.30 30.21
CA SER A 638 -53.44 29.78 29.94
C SER A 638 -53.91 30.00 28.51
N ASN A 639 -53.23 30.88 27.77
CA ASN A 639 -53.56 31.27 26.41
C ASN A 639 -52.28 31.60 25.61
N GLU A 640 -52.44 31.74 24.30
CA GLU A 640 -51.35 32.03 23.35
C GLU A 640 -50.62 33.35 23.62
N GLU A 641 -51.33 34.40 24.06
CA GLU A 641 -50.73 35.70 24.38
C GLU A 641 -49.80 35.59 25.59
N GLU A 642 -50.21 34.86 26.62
CA GLU A 642 -49.39 34.57 27.80
C GLU A 642 -48.16 33.73 27.45
N VAL A 643 -48.31 32.68 26.62
CA VAL A 643 -47.17 31.88 26.12
C VAL A 643 -46.16 32.77 25.38
N THR A 644 -46.66 33.58 24.44
CA THR A 644 -45.83 34.48 23.63
C THR A 644 -45.08 35.47 24.50
N LYS A 645 -45.74 36.02 25.53
CA LYS A 645 -45.11 36.96 26.46
C LYS A 645 -43.99 36.30 27.28
N VAL A 646 -44.19 35.07 27.77
CA VAL A 646 -43.17 34.33 28.50
C VAL A 646 -41.95 34.06 27.62
N VAL A 647 -42.17 33.58 26.40
CA VAL A 647 -41.09 33.30 25.45
C VAL A 647 -40.30 34.58 25.13
N ASN A 648 -40.99 35.66 24.72
CA ASN A 648 -40.33 36.93 24.37
C ASN A 648 -39.50 37.50 25.53
N MET A 649 -40.05 37.48 26.75
CA MET A 649 -39.35 37.96 27.94
C MET A 649 -38.03 37.23 28.17
N ILE A 650 -38.00 35.89 28.03
CA ILE A 650 -36.77 35.12 28.22
C ILE A 650 -35.75 35.41 27.11
N PHE A 651 -36.18 35.48 25.85
CA PHE A 651 -35.30 35.85 24.75
C PHE A 651 -34.66 37.23 24.95
N GLU A 652 -35.48 38.23 25.27
CA GLU A 652 -35.01 39.60 25.50
C GLU A 652 -34.03 39.65 26.67
N LYS A 653 -34.35 38.96 27.77
CA LYS A 653 -33.46 38.88 28.93
C LYS A 653 -32.10 38.28 28.58
N LYS A 654 -32.08 37.11 27.95
CA LYS A 654 -30.81 36.43 27.59
C LYS A 654 -29.97 37.24 26.60
N LEU A 655 -30.62 37.94 25.67
CA LEU A 655 -29.95 38.82 24.73
C LEU A 655 -29.36 40.07 25.42
N GLN A 656 -30.10 40.70 26.34
CA GLN A 656 -29.62 41.85 27.10
C GLN A 656 -28.47 41.51 28.06
N GLU A 657 -28.48 40.28 28.60
CA GLU A 657 -27.43 39.75 29.48
C GLU A 657 -26.18 39.24 28.73
N GLY A 658 -26.13 39.37 27.40
CA GLY A 658 -25.00 38.91 26.57
C GLY A 658 -24.79 37.39 26.59
N GLN A 659 -25.78 36.60 26.99
CA GLN A 659 -25.64 35.15 27.17
C GLN A 659 -25.53 34.40 25.83
N LEU A 660 -25.80 35.06 24.72
CA LEU A 660 -25.84 34.45 23.38
C LEU A 660 -24.67 34.90 22.50
N ASP A 661 -23.80 35.77 22.99
CA ASP A 661 -22.81 36.52 22.20
C ASP A 661 -21.74 35.61 21.55
N GLU A 662 -21.38 34.50 22.22
CA GLU A 662 -20.38 33.53 21.74
C GLU A 662 -21.01 32.29 21.07
N SER A 663 -22.33 32.26 20.90
CA SER A 663 -23.04 31.06 20.41
C SER A 663 -22.99 30.88 18.88
N GLY A 664 -22.75 31.96 18.13
CA GLY A 664 -22.86 31.96 16.67
C GLY A 664 -24.30 31.90 16.13
N LEU A 665 -25.34 32.09 16.97
CA LEU A 665 -26.72 32.25 16.49
C LEU A 665 -26.90 33.60 15.78
N THR A 666 -27.55 33.58 14.63
CA THR A 666 -27.94 34.82 13.93
C THR A 666 -29.29 35.32 14.42
N LEU A 667 -29.61 36.59 14.15
CA LEU A 667 -30.94 37.16 14.46
C LEU A 667 -32.09 36.41 13.74
N ASN A 668 -31.82 35.87 12.55
CA ASN A 668 -32.78 35.05 11.82
C ASN A 668 -33.01 33.70 12.53
N ASP A 669 -31.96 33.07 13.05
CA ASP A 669 -32.08 31.85 13.84
C ASP A 669 -32.92 32.10 15.10
N LEU A 670 -32.64 33.20 15.83
CA LEU A 670 -33.40 33.55 17.05
C LEU A 670 -34.89 33.76 16.77
N LYS A 671 -35.24 34.37 15.62
CA LYS A 671 -36.63 34.52 15.21
C LYS A 671 -37.28 33.16 14.96
N ALA A 672 -36.62 32.28 14.22
CA ALA A 672 -37.13 30.95 13.89
C ALA A 672 -37.28 30.06 15.14
N ILE A 673 -36.31 30.07 16.05
CA ILE A 673 -36.36 29.32 17.32
C ILE A 673 -37.54 29.82 18.17
N ARG A 674 -37.74 31.14 18.25
CA ARG A 674 -38.82 31.75 19.02
C ARG A 674 -40.20 31.30 18.53
N GLU A 675 -40.43 31.31 17.22
CA GLU A 675 -41.68 30.83 16.60
C GLU A 675 -41.93 29.36 16.99
N VAL A 676 -40.92 28.49 16.87
CA VAL A 676 -41.04 27.06 17.25
C VAL A 676 -41.38 26.88 18.72
N PHE A 677 -40.75 27.63 19.63
CA PHE A 677 -41.04 27.53 21.06
C PHE A 677 -42.46 27.98 21.41
N ILE A 678 -42.95 29.05 20.77
CA ILE A 678 -44.34 29.50 20.94
C ILE A 678 -45.31 28.39 20.49
N ASP A 679 -45.15 27.89 19.26
CA ASP A 679 -46.03 26.86 18.70
C ASP A 679 -46.02 25.57 19.54
N THR A 680 -44.84 25.15 19.99
CA THR A 680 -44.69 23.92 20.79
C THR A 680 -45.32 24.07 22.17
N LEU A 681 -45.11 25.20 22.85
CA LEU A 681 -45.70 25.45 24.17
C LEU A 681 -47.21 25.65 24.11
N GLN A 682 -47.71 26.29 23.06
CA GLN A 682 -49.14 26.35 22.78
C GLN A 682 -49.72 24.93 22.73
N GLY A 683 -49.09 23.99 22.01
CA GLY A 683 -49.54 22.60 21.99
C GLY A 683 -49.55 21.91 23.36
N ILE A 684 -48.62 22.26 24.26
CA ILE A 684 -48.51 21.69 25.62
C ILE A 684 -49.54 22.30 26.58
N TYR A 685 -49.75 23.62 26.53
CA TYR A 685 -50.56 24.38 27.48
C TYR A 685 -51.99 24.70 26.98
N HIS A 686 -52.31 24.45 25.71
CA HIS A 686 -53.69 24.55 25.24
C HIS A 686 -54.56 23.44 25.85
N THR A 687 -55.64 23.91 26.46
CA THR A 687 -56.65 23.06 27.10
C THR A 687 -57.20 22.05 26.09
N ARG A 688 -57.00 20.75 26.35
CA ARG A 688 -57.83 19.67 25.76
C ARG A 688 -59.27 20.15 25.80
N ILE A 689 -59.94 20.26 24.65
CA ILE A 689 -61.35 20.67 24.52
C ILE A 689 -62.14 20.04 25.66
N ARG A 690 -62.59 20.86 26.63
CA ARG A 690 -63.47 20.41 27.70
C ARG A 690 -64.82 20.10 27.06
N TYR A 691 -65.26 18.86 27.14
CA TYR A 691 -66.61 18.50 26.73
C TYR A 691 -67.64 19.30 27.57
N PRO A 692 -68.71 19.84 26.96
CA PRO A 692 -69.72 20.60 27.69
C PRO A 692 -70.34 19.72 28.79
N GLY A 693 -70.27 20.16 30.06
CA GLY A 693 -70.91 19.47 31.19
C GLY A 693 -70.05 19.17 32.41
N GLN A 694 -68.77 19.54 32.43
CA GLN A 694 -67.96 19.49 33.66
C GLN A 694 -67.86 20.88 34.30
N GLU A 695 -68.68 21.10 35.34
CA GLU A 695 -68.58 22.28 36.20
C GLU A 695 -67.23 22.27 36.94
N ALA A 696 -66.60 23.44 37.03
CA ALA A 696 -65.38 23.64 37.80
C ALA A 696 -65.67 23.54 39.30
N PRO A 697 -64.80 22.92 40.12
CA PRO A 697 -64.86 23.17 41.55
C PRO A 697 -64.59 24.67 41.78
N SER A 698 -65.57 25.34 42.37
CA SER A 698 -65.50 26.73 42.80
C SER A 698 -64.22 26.98 43.58
N ARG A 699 -63.42 27.96 43.13
CA ARG A 699 -62.31 28.51 43.90
C ARG A 699 -62.90 29.12 45.17
N ILE A 700 -62.69 28.46 46.31
CA ILE A 700 -62.90 29.09 47.62
C ILE A 700 -61.88 30.22 47.71
N ALA A 701 -62.38 31.45 47.63
CA ALA A 701 -61.64 32.65 47.99
C ALA A 701 -61.15 32.52 49.44
N ALA A 702 -59.88 32.85 49.69
CA ALA A 702 -59.35 32.98 51.04
C ALA A 702 -60.21 33.99 51.82
N PRO A 703 -60.71 33.65 53.01
CA PRO A 703 -61.45 34.62 53.81
C PRO A 703 -60.48 35.60 54.47
N GLU A 704 -60.82 36.87 54.32
CA GLU A 704 -60.36 37.98 55.17
C GLU A 704 -60.57 37.65 56.66
N THR A 705 -59.66 38.20 57.46
CA THR A 705 -59.65 38.32 58.92
C THR A 705 -61.03 38.33 59.58
N MET A 706 -61.25 37.37 60.49
CA MET A 706 -62.28 37.44 61.52
C MET A 706 -61.64 37.10 62.86
N GLU A 707 -61.50 38.11 63.73
CA GLU A 707 -61.16 37.96 65.14
C GLU A 707 -62.34 37.38 65.94
N LEU A 708 -62.00 36.78 67.11
CA LEU A 708 -62.74 36.63 68.39
C LEU A 708 -62.74 35.16 68.91
N PRO A 709 -62.77 34.88 70.24
CA PRO A 709 -62.30 35.61 71.43
C PRO A 709 -61.45 34.72 72.39
N ALA A 710 -60.99 35.30 73.50
CA ALA A 710 -60.18 34.66 74.55
C ALA A 710 -60.99 33.79 75.55
N GLY A 711 -60.37 32.72 76.09
CA GLY A 711 -60.57 32.28 77.49
C GLY A 711 -60.73 30.77 77.81
N SER A 712 -59.94 30.32 78.80
CA SER A 712 -59.95 29.08 79.65
C SER A 712 -59.32 27.78 79.08
N GLU A 713 -58.11 27.38 79.50
CA GLU A 713 -57.73 26.53 80.69
C GLU A 713 -58.25 25.08 80.60
N GLU A 714 -57.56 23.98 80.94
CA GLU A 714 -56.21 23.56 81.36
C GLU A 714 -56.29 22.00 81.44
N ALA A 715 -55.20 21.25 81.16
CA ALA A 715 -54.81 19.98 81.84
C ALA A 715 -53.98 18.99 80.97
N SER A 716 -52.69 18.90 81.31
CA SER A 716 -51.96 17.69 81.74
C SER A 716 -51.53 16.59 80.73
N ARG A 717 -50.20 16.49 80.59
CA ARG A 717 -49.40 15.37 80.02
C ARG A 717 -49.40 14.12 80.94
N PRO A 718 -48.84 12.98 80.46
CA PRO A 718 -47.46 12.64 80.87
C PRO A 718 -46.55 12.00 79.78
N ARG A 719 -45.24 12.07 80.05
CA ARG A 719 -44.05 11.44 79.39
C ARG A 719 -43.64 10.13 80.14
N PRO A 720 -42.76 9.21 79.65
CA PRO A 720 -41.27 9.34 79.56
C PRO A 720 -40.59 8.64 78.32
N ALA A 721 -39.50 9.16 77.72
CA ALA A 721 -38.04 8.85 77.91
C ALA A 721 -37.66 7.36 77.72
N ALA A 722 -36.57 6.88 77.08
CA ALA A 722 -35.33 7.39 76.48
C ALA A 722 -34.71 6.25 75.60
N PHE A 723 -33.71 6.51 74.74
CA PHE A 723 -32.38 5.85 74.80
C PHE A 723 -31.43 6.35 73.69
N LEU A 724 -30.15 6.42 74.07
CA LEU A 724 -29.01 7.07 73.43
C LEU A 724 -28.20 6.18 72.47
N GLU A 725 -27.47 6.89 71.62
CA GLU A 725 -26.47 6.60 70.59
C GLU A 725 -25.24 5.75 71.01
N LYS A 726 -24.62 5.06 70.04
CA LYS A 726 -23.17 4.72 70.02
C LYS A 726 -22.63 4.41 68.61
N GLN A 727 -21.43 4.94 68.36
CA GLN A 727 -20.56 4.88 67.16
C GLN A 727 -20.01 3.47 66.83
N PRO A 728 -19.49 3.23 65.60
CA PRO A 728 -18.64 2.08 65.31
C PRO A 728 -17.14 2.44 65.27
N ALA A 729 -16.31 1.55 65.80
CA ALA A 729 -14.86 1.58 65.64
C ALA A 729 -14.32 0.16 65.39
N THR A 730 -13.31 0.13 64.50
CA THR A 730 -12.16 -0.77 64.41
C THR A 730 -12.31 -2.22 63.91
N GLU A 731 -11.65 -2.43 62.76
CA GLU A 731 -11.04 -3.65 62.22
C GLU A 731 -10.04 -4.29 63.22
N PRO A 732 -9.77 -5.61 63.14
CA PRO A 732 -8.40 -5.99 62.80
C PRO A 732 -8.22 -7.29 61.98
N GLU A 733 -7.07 -7.30 61.27
CA GLU A 733 -6.12 -8.39 61.02
C GLU A 733 -6.35 -9.49 59.96
N ARG A 734 -5.44 -9.51 58.97
CA ARG A 734 -4.99 -10.70 58.23
C ARG A 734 -3.87 -11.41 59.02
N PRO A 735 -3.67 -12.72 58.78
CA PRO A 735 -2.37 -13.09 58.19
C PRO A 735 -2.43 -14.19 57.10
N SER A 736 -1.26 -14.36 56.49
CA SER A 736 -0.85 -15.09 55.29
C SER A 736 -0.86 -16.64 55.32
N SER A 737 -1.03 -17.28 54.15
CA SER A 737 -0.22 -18.40 53.57
C SER A 737 -0.98 -18.93 52.33
N ARG A 738 -0.41 -18.97 51.11
CA ARG A 738 0.56 -19.89 50.47
C ARG A 738 0.03 -21.31 50.21
N ASP A 739 0.17 -21.73 48.94
CA ASP A 739 -0.06 -23.05 48.30
C ASP A 739 -1.53 -23.50 48.17
N GLY A 740 -2.03 -24.14 47.11
CA GLY A 740 -1.49 -24.74 45.89
C GLY A 740 -2.53 -25.79 45.40
N ASN A 741 -2.59 -26.05 44.08
CA ASN A 741 -3.32 -27.13 43.38
C ASN A 741 -4.88 -27.09 43.35
N GLN A 742 -5.51 -26.99 42.17
CA GLN A 742 -5.77 -28.00 41.11
C GLN A 742 -7.05 -28.83 41.32
N HIS A 743 -7.84 -28.90 40.23
CA HIS A 743 -8.84 -29.89 39.81
C HIS A 743 -10.33 -29.82 40.21
N GLU A 744 -11.15 -29.81 39.14
CA GLU A 744 -12.43 -30.52 38.85
C GLU A 744 -13.53 -29.54 38.35
N GLN A 745 -13.89 -29.51 37.06
CA GLN A 745 -14.72 -30.43 36.24
C GLN A 745 -16.20 -30.59 36.66
N ARG A 746 -17.06 -30.52 35.63
CA ARG A 746 -18.51 -30.83 35.50
C ARG A 746 -19.50 -29.74 35.97
N ALA A 747 -20.23 -29.09 35.05
CA ALA A 747 -21.39 -29.54 34.28
C ALA A 747 -22.64 -29.78 35.16
N THR A 748 -23.72 -29.03 34.93
CA THR A 748 -25.01 -29.55 34.41
C THR A 748 -26.20 -28.57 34.49
N HIS A 749 -27.10 -28.78 33.52
CA HIS A 749 -28.56 -28.70 33.54
C HIS A 749 -29.31 -27.41 33.14
N ALA A 750 -29.80 -27.50 31.90
CA ALA A 750 -31.00 -26.87 31.35
C ALA A 750 -32.29 -27.44 31.96
N VAL A 751 -33.35 -26.62 31.92
CA VAL A 751 -34.73 -26.92 32.31
C VAL A 751 -35.62 -26.94 31.07
N GLU A 752 -36.43 -27.99 30.98
CA GLU A 752 -37.46 -28.27 29.99
C GLU A 752 -38.84 -27.85 30.51
N GLN A 753 -39.74 -27.37 29.63
CA GLN A 753 -41.19 -27.48 29.86
C GLN A 753 -41.99 -27.61 28.54
N LYS A 754 -42.76 -28.71 28.51
CA LYS A 754 -43.75 -29.25 27.54
C LYS A 754 -44.97 -28.35 27.26
N ARG A 755 -45.62 -28.51 26.07
CA ARG A 755 -46.84 -29.36 25.85
C ARG A 755 -47.50 -29.20 24.44
N THR A 756 -47.64 -30.34 23.74
CA THR A 756 -48.80 -30.94 22.99
C THR A 756 -49.71 -30.07 22.08
N THR A 757 -50.15 -30.50 20.87
CA THR A 757 -51.10 -31.62 20.61
C THR A 757 -51.23 -31.98 19.09
N GLN A 758 -51.68 -33.22 18.83
CA GLN A 758 -52.10 -34.04 17.63
C GLN A 758 -52.78 -33.33 16.41
N GLU A 759 -52.96 -33.88 15.18
CA GLU A 759 -53.44 -35.22 14.74
C GLU A 759 -53.36 -35.45 13.17
N ASN A 760 -53.23 -36.73 12.73
CA ASN A 760 -53.67 -37.46 11.48
C ASN A 760 -53.24 -37.14 10.01
N VAL A 761 -52.34 -37.98 9.42
CA VAL A 761 -52.47 -39.13 8.43
C VAL A 761 -53.56 -39.07 7.29
N PRO A 762 -53.49 -39.72 6.07
CA PRO A 762 -52.60 -40.80 5.48
C PRO A 762 -52.00 -40.56 4.05
N VAL A 763 -50.90 -41.22 3.63
CA VAL A 763 -50.70 -42.52 2.88
C VAL A 763 -51.38 -42.66 1.49
N ALA A 764 -50.56 -42.80 0.44
CA ALA A 764 -50.79 -43.65 -0.75
C ALA A 764 -49.45 -43.99 -1.43
N ASP A 765 -49.41 -45.12 -2.12
CA ASP A 765 -48.29 -46.03 -2.37
C ASP A 765 -48.27 -46.44 -3.86
N LYS A 766 -47.08 -46.76 -4.42
CA LYS A 766 -46.79 -47.52 -5.67
C LYS A 766 -47.06 -46.82 -7.03
N GLU A 767 -46.31 -47.01 -8.13
CA GLU A 767 -45.79 -48.23 -8.78
C GLU A 767 -44.54 -47.99 -9.70
N THR A 768 -43.60 -48.96 -9.67
CA THR A 768 -42.79 -49.64 -10.71
C THR A 768 -42.58 -49.01 -12.13
N THR A 769 -41.44 -49.16 -12.84
CA THR A 769 -40.82 -50.43 -13.32
C THR A 769 -39.43 -50.22 -13.96
N GLU A 770 -38.55 -51.23 -13.84
CA GLU A 770 -37.29 -51.51 -14.59
C GLU A 770 -37.59 -51.84 -16.10
N ALA A 771 -36.71 -52.04 -17.09
CA ALA A 771 -35.33 -52.54 -17.19
C ALA A 771 -34.75 -52.37 -18.63
N SER A 772 -33.41 -52.39 -18.76
CA SER A 772 -32.53 -53.05 -19.78
C SER A 772 -32.72 -52.76 -21.30
N ILE A 773 -31.70 -52.54 -22.16
CA ILE A 773 -30.73 -53.52 -22.71
C ILE A 773 -29.64 -52.78 -23.53
N ALA A 774 -28.41 -53.33 -23.57
CA ALA A 774 -27.23 -52.93 -24.34
C ALA A 774 -27.18 -53.49 -25.79
N GLY A 775 -26.36 -52.91 -26.68
CA GLY A 775 -25.79 -53.63 -27.84
C GLY A 775 -25.42 -52.84 -29.11
N THR A 776 -24.16 -52.37 -29.17
CA THR A 776 -23.12 -52.50 -30.24
C THR A 776 -23.47 -52.44 -31.75
N VAL A 777 -22.71 -51.66 -32.54
CA VAL A 777 -21.89 -52.03 -33.75
C VAL A 777 -21.23 -50.78 -34.39
N ALA A 778 -19.96 -50.90 -34.80
CA ALA A 778 -19.08 -49.87 -35.42
C ALA A 778 -18.92 -50.07 -36.97
N PRO A 779 -17.87 -49.55 -37.65
CA PRO A 779 -17.73 -48.28 -38.42
C PRO A 779 -17.59 -48.51 -39.97
N PRO A 780 -17.22 -47.52 -40.82
CA PRO A 780 -15.80 -47.24 -41.17
C PRO A 780 -15.45 -45.77 -41.61
N ALA A 781 -14.15 -45.53 -41.91
CA ALA A 781 -13.47 -44.29 -42.38
C ALA A 781 -13.23 -44.28 -43.93
N PRO A 782 -12.24 -43.56 -44.56
CA PRO A 782 -11.91 -42.10 -44.72
C PRO A 782 -11.61 -41.64 -46.20
N ARG A 783 -11.24 -40.35 -46.42
CA ARG A 783 -10.34 -39.71 -47.47
C ARG A 783 -10.93 -38.44 -48.14
N ASN A 784 -10.17 -37.33 -48.28
CA ASN A 784 -9.26 -37.07 -49.43
C ASN A 784 -8.56 -35.67 -49.38
N ASN A 785 -7.37 -35.62 -50.00
CA ASN A 785 -6.47 -34.48 -50.26
C ASN A 785 -6.88 -33.68 -51.52
N GLN A 786 -6.43 -32.41 -51.69
CA GLN A 786 -5.71 -31.90 -52.90
C GLN A 786 -5.41 -30.39 -52.87
N SER A 787 -4.18 -30.04 -53.27
CA SER A 787 -3.64 -28.71 -53.61
C SER A 787 -4.26 -28.10 -54.89
N PRO A 788 -3.91 -26.86 -55.31
CA PRO A 788 -2.81 -26.72 -56.29
C PRO A 788 -1.93 -25.46 -56.18
N SER A 789 -1.00 -25.43 -57.14
CA SER A 789 0.28 -24.73 -57.37
C SER A 789 0.24 -23.37 -58.09
N VAL A 790 1.29 -22.55 -57.83
CA VAL A 790 2.22 -21.79 -58.75
C VAL A 790 1.65 -21.09 -60.00
N THR A 791 2.04 -19.82 -60.26
CA THR A 791 2.69 -19.29 -61.50
C THR A 791 2.85 -17.74 -61.52
N GLU A 792 4.11 -17.30 -61.71
CA GLU A 792 4.69 -16.13 -62.43
C GLU A 792 4.37 -14.62 -62.19
N GLN A 793 5.49 -13.88 -62.30
CA GLN A 793 5.82 -12.44 -62.36
C GLN A 793 5.12 -11.62 -63.49
N PRO A 794 5.57 -10.39 -63.85
CA PRO A 794 5.84 -9.14 -63.08
C PRO A 794 5.08 -7.93 -63.70
N THR A 795 5.10 -6.75 -63.08
CA THR A 795 4.97 -5.46 -63.83
C THR A 795 5.45 -4.25 -63.01
N VAL A 796 6.36 -3.50 -63.62
CA VAL A 796 6.76 -2.09 -63.39
C VAL A 796 6.26 -1.36 -64.67
N PRO A 797 5.78 -0.08 -64.73
CA PRO A 797 6.58 1.09 -64.34
C PRO A 797 5.90 2.43 -63.92
N ALA A 798 6.70 3.21 -63.16
CA ALA A 798 7.11 4.62 -63.31
C ALA A 798 6.16 5.86 -63.23
N SER A 799 6.81 6.90 -62.64
CA SER A 799 6.66 8.36 -62.77
C SER A 799 5.69 9.05 -61.80
N THR A 800 6.12 9.98 -60.95
CA THR A 800 6.68 11.31 -61.33
C THR A 800 7.49 11.99 -60.20
N SER A 801 8.66 12.54 -60.58
CA SER A 801 9.29 13.85 -60.25
C SER A 801 8.75 14.69 -59.07
N GLU A 802 9.52 15.46 -58.29
CA GLU A 802 10.72 16.26 -58.58
C GLU A 802 11.30 16.92 -57.29
N ASN A 803 12.60 17.28 -57.36
CA ASN A 803 13.37 18.32 -56.64
C ASN A 803 14.03 18.08 -55.25
N GLU A 804 15.33 17.72 -55.29
CA GLU A 804 16.55 18.56 -55.02
C GLU A 804 16.48 19.67 -53.93
N ALA A 805 17.49 19.98 -53.10
CA ALA A 805 18.96 19.79 -53.08
C ALA A 805 19.45 20.06 -51.62
N THR A 806 20.31 19.26 -50.97
CA THR A 806 21.80 19.28 -50.92
C THR A 806 22.50 20.63 -50.66
N ALA A 807 23.27 20.71 -49.55
CA ALA A 807 24.70 21.12 -49.52
C ALA A 807 25.29 21.05 -48.08
N SER A 808 26.55 20.59 -48.02
CA SER A 808 27.38 20.18 -46.85
C SER A 808 28.27 21.33 -46.26
N PRO A 809 29.52 21.10 -45.76
CA PRO A 809 29.94 20.81 -44.38
C PRO A 809 31.08 21.77 -43.87
N ASP A 810 31.90 21.31 -42.90
CA ASP A 810 33.10 21.92 -42.25
C ASP A 810 32.78 22.78 -41.01
N ASP A 811 33.49 22.77 -39.86
CA ASP A 811 34.89 22.42 -39.61
C ASP A 811 35.17 22.18 -38.09
N GLN A 812 36.18 21.34 -37.85
CA GLN A 812 37.01 20.90 -36.70
C GLN A 812 37.28 21.80 -35.43
N PRO A 813 38.01 21.29 -34.40
CA PRO A 813 37.76 21.40 -32.95
C PRO A 813 38.74 22.30 -32.17
N GLU A 814 38.52 22.48 -30.86
CA GLU A 814 39.59 22.81 -29.89
C GLU A 814 39.21 22.41 -28.44
N SER A 815 40.24 22.01 -27.68
CA SER A 815 40.28 21.66 -26.25
C SER A 815 41.42 22.50 -25.62
N PRO A 816 41.88 22.29 -24.38
CA PRO A 816 41.28 22.34 -23.03
C PRO A 816 41.98 23.44 -22.14
N GLU A 817 41.57 23.65 -20.87
CA GLU A 817 42.32 24.26 -19.71
C GLU A 817 41.32 25.01 -18.77
N GLN A 818 41.45 25.20 -17.46
CA GLN A 818 42.25 24.68 -16.33
C GLN A 818 41.59 25.29 -15.05
N VAL A 819 41.64 24.54 -13.94
CA VAL A 819 41.93 24.96 -12.55
C VAL A 819 41.35 26.26 -11.96
N SER A 820 40.58 26.14 -10.86
CA SER A 820 40.82 26.80 -9.53
C SER A 820 39.57 26.67 -8.62
N THR A 821 39.57 25.89 -7.52
CA THR A 821 39.83 26.25 -6.09
C THR A 821 38.94 27.30 -5.42
N GLU A 822 38.72 27.07 -4.11
CA GLU A 822 38.10 27.89 -3.04
C GLU A 822 36.58 27.73 -2.83
N GLN A 823 36.15 27.02 -1.78
CA GLN A 823 36.09 27.36 -0.34
C GLN A 823 34.77 28.05 0.04
N GLU A 824 34.10 27.42 1.02
CA GLU A 824 32.99 27.85 1.89
C GLU A 824 32.99 29.33 2.32
N PRO A 825 31.86 29.88 2.86
CA PRO A 825 30.73 29.17 3.48
C PRO A 825 29.34 29.43 2.90
#